data_AF-A0A955TSB1-F1
#
_entry.id   AF-A0A955TSB1-F1
#
_cell.length_a   1.000
_cell.length_b   1.000
_cell.length_c   1.000
_cell.angle_alpha   90.00
_cell.angle_beta   90.00
_cell.angle_gamma   90.00
#
_symmetry.space_group_name_H-M   'P 1'
#
loop_
_entity.id
_entity.type
_entity.pdbx_description
1 polymer ?
#
loop_
_entity_poly.entity_id
_entity_poly.type
_entity_poly.pdbx_seq_one_letter_code
_entity_poly.pdbx_strand_id
1 'polypeptide(L)'
;MPNIFQNMRDNFLGFFSENESTNANEILHKSGFDNPLTNPDDDQLNRKRFINQIYPYLTNLKPEWSVRVGLLAPWGEGKTTVCRWIAKQAEKDGHIPVWFCPWSARTDAQLWVGFYTALTKALKDYDATYKTSIFSPKTIKHMVSSLTNKDWVEDISRLHQIGESGMRVVQSLTKMNAQDVQRLYESIKGKRFIVILDDLDRVDPSLIPRLLMTLRDVLDSEGFSFLLPFDHKIVSDALADFNKTSGFGENFLEKILDFRVHLDEATSDQVSTFFKREMQLNCPFIPADTLEGLDFHLPTNPRRLKALVRGMRVFEAEAARHRQGEIDWKALIFAEMIKLESELFLDLYAKDTFEDKTDDNSGSHPWISAAIEKDKAKARIEEEERIKGLLEKAGVKLEEKRERLIQLCEGWRESYGIYGQHKIMYALKLLKQPETLTWAEFDSFWKLWSKNNNFSELSPWFEHHAKQAQKPKDEIVQEVLITLAQQYDLHLEKAGSVALRSDQEAYVEKAKEILILYNSFIDQDIPNAPHATILTVEVFKKLIGAIGKWFHFRGNESDRNLREEEEVLLKKWVQKTRNLGLDQDYQSCLTKLKNDHFGEEGNLARLYRELSEIVGAGMDQAVGMVLKKEEGISKIFPDGIGEGIKKALLNADSSVWTPRGNSPAEQILSTAVTDSAVQINARDLLDLLRRASNLGTWDLRPEEVCEFYEHPTLIVAIWNAAIATELQYRRLKETRQVREFLISKGIPADQLAIPEWLMVGSETEQASEPPTEAV
;
A
#
# COMPACT_ATOMS: atom_id res chain seq x y z
N MET A 1 -51.15 -0.45 7.37
CA MET A 1 -50.67 0.76 6.67
C MET A 1 -50.27 1.97 7.55
N PRO A 2 -50.44 2.04 8.90
CA PRO A 2 -49.92 3.17 9.68
C PRO A 2 -48.39 3.16 9.93
N ASN A 3 -47.77 1.98 10.04
CA ASN A 3 -46.38 1.83 10.51
C ASN A 3 -45.29 2.29 9.53
N ILE A 4 -45.58 2.41 8.23
CA ILE A 4 -44.59 2.85 7.24
C ILE A 4 -44.36 4.37 7.33
N PHE A 5 -45.41 5.14 7.64
CA PHE A 5 -45.34 6.60 7.74
C PHE A 5 -44.74 7.09 9.06
N GLN A 6 -44.84 6.29 10.12
CA GLN A 6 -44.25 6.59 11.41
C GLN A 6 -42.72 6.40 11.35
N ASN A 7 -42.25 5.30 10.75
CA ASN A 7 -40.83 5.09 10.46
C ASN A 7 -40.24 6.16 9.52
N MET A 8 -41.01 6.67 8.55
CA MET A 8 -40.57 7.80 7.73
C MET A 8 -40.44 9.08 8.56
N ARG A 9 -41.37 9.36 9.49
CA ARG A 9 -41.32 10.55 10.36
C ARG A 9 -40.14 10.50 11.32
N ASP A 10 -39.83 9.34 11.89
CA ASP A 10 -38.73 9.19 12.84
C ASP A 10 -37.37 9.25 12.13
N ASN A 11 -37.25 8.69 10.92
CA ASN A 11 -36.08 8.89 10.06
C ASN A 11 -35.94 10.35 9.58
N PHE A 12 -37.06 11.05 9.37
CA PHE A 12 -37.08 12.46 8.93
C PHE A 12 -36.71 13.41 10.08
N LEU A 13 -37.12 13.14 11.32
CA LEU A 13 -36.72 13.91 12.49
C LEU A 13 -35.25 13.67 12.86
N GLY A 14 -34.74 12.45 12.70
CA GLY A 14 -33.31 12.14 12.85
C GLY A 14 -32.42 12.93 11.86
N PHE A 15 -32.89 13.12 10.62
CA PHE A 15 -32.20 13.89 9.57
C PHE A 15 -32.10 15.40 9.88
N PHE A 16 -33.05 15.95 10.63
CA PHE A 16 -33.02 17.35 11.07
C PHE A 16 -32.18 17.56 12.34
N SER A 17 -32.19 16.61 13.29
CA SER A 17 -31.41 16.73 14.53
C SER A 17 -29.89 16.72 14.29
N GLU A 18 -29.41 16.12 13.19
CA GLU A 18 -27.99 16.16 12.82
C GLU A 18 -27.58 17.45 12.07
N ASN A 19 -28.54 18.25 11.59
CA ASN A 19 -28.28 19.44 10.76
C ASN A 19 -28.68 20.78 11.41
N GLU A 20 -29.28 20.77 12.61
CA GLU A 20 -29.69 22.00 13.31
C GLU A 20 -28.54 22.78 13.96
N SER A 21 -27.31 22.23 14.03
CA SER A 21 -26.18 22.88 14.71
C SER A 21 -25.13 23.51 13.78
N THR A 22 -25.34 23.59 12.46
CA THR A 22 -24.35 24.18 11.54
C THR A 22 -24.83 25.48 10.93
N ASN A 23 -24.15 26.58 11.29
CA ASN A 23 -24.31 27.88 10.65
C ASN A 23 -24.09 27.73 9.13
N ALA A 24 -24.89 28.42 8.30
CA ALA A 24 -24.76 28.35 6.85
C ALA A 24 -23.44 28.94 6.30
N ASN A 25 -22.68 29.69 7.10
CA ASN A 25 -21.29 30.05 6.79
C ASN A 25 -20.29 28.89 7.05
N GLU A 26 -20.65 27.89 7.86
CA GLU A 26 -19.81 26.71 8.15
C GLU A 26 -20.03 25.56 7.15
N ILE A 27 -21.22 25.43 6.54
CA ILE A 27 -21.45 24.42 5.49
C ILE A 27 -20.78 24.83 4.16
N LEU A 28 -20.50 26.13 3.97
CA LEU A 28 -19.81 26.68 2.79
C LEU A 28 -18.27 26.75 2.93
N HIS A 29 -17.71 26.38 4.09
CA HIS A 29 -16.27 26.29 4.35
C HIS A 29 -15.89 24.96 5.01
N LYS A 30 -16.27 23.82 4.43
CA LYS A 30 -15.52 22.59 4.74
C LYS A 30 -14.18 22.68 4.03
N SER A 31 -13.12 23.14 4.69
CA SER A 31 -11.76 23.08 4.15
C SER A 31 -11.41 21.63 3.79
N GLY A 32 -11.42 21.31 2.50
CA GLY A 32 -11.14 19.97 1.98
C GLY A 32 -10.58 20.06 0.57
N PHE A 33 -9.75 19.09 0.18
CA PHE A 33 -8.99 19.10 -1.08
C PHE A 33 -9.87 19.19 -2.34
N ASP A 34 -11.11 18.68 -2.31
CA ASP A 34 -12.01 18.66 -3.49
C ASP A 34 -12.97 19.86 -3.56
N ASN A 35 -12.66 20.96 -2.88
CA ASN A 35 -13.53 22.14 -2.92
C ASN A 35 -13.53 22.81 -4.30
N PRO A 36 -14.72 23.22 -4.78
CA PRO A 36 -14.84 24.16 -5.89
C PRO A 36 -14.11 25.48 -5.60
N LEU A 37 -13.51 26.08 -6.63
CA LEU A 37 -12.85 27.38 -6.51
C LEU A 37 -13.85 28.47 -6.12
N THR A 38 -13.47 29.33 -5.19
CA THR A 38 -14.33 30.42 -4.69
C THR A 38 -14.13 31.73 -5.45
N ASN A 39 -12.92 31.98 -5.94
CA ASN A 39 -12.56 33.16 -6.71
C ASN A 39 -12.31 32.81 -8.20
N PRO A 40 -13.05 33.43 -9.15
CA PRO A 40 -12.78 33.25 -10.59
C PRO A 40 -11.38 33.64 -11.04
N ASP A 41 -10.65 34.47 -10.30
CA ASP A 41 -9.30 34.88 -10.67
C ASP A 41 -8.24 33.81 -10.37
N ASP A 42 -8.60 32.77 -9.61
CA ASP A 42 -7.76 31.60 -9.38
C ASP A 42 -7.92 30.52 -10.47
N ASP A 43 -8.74 30.78 -11.49
CA ASP A 43 -9.06 29.83 -12.56
C ASP A 43 -7.87 29.58 -13.49
N GLN A 44 -7.40 28.33 -13.52
CA GLN A 44 -6.34 27.87 -14.43
C GLN A 44 -6.86 27.02 -15.59
N LEU A 45 -8.15 26.64 -15.57
CA LEU A 45 -8.77 25.74 -16.54
C LEU A 45 -9.68 26.49 -17.51
N ASN A 46 -9.61 27.83 -17.49
CA ASN A 46 -10.41 28.74 -18.32
C ASN A 46 -11.90 28.40 -18.25
N ARG A 47 -12.40 28.13 -17.04
CA ARG A 47 -13.81 27.88 -16.74
C ARG A 47 -14.60 29.19 -16.58
N LYS A 48 -13.94 30.30 -16.23
CA LYS A 48 -14.55 31.62 -16.03
C LYS A 48 -15.29 32.12 -17.29
N ARG A 49 -14.81 31.77 -18.49
CA ARG A 49 -15.49 32.15 -19.75
C ARG A 49 -16.91 31.59 -19.87
N PHE A 50 -17.20 30.44 -19.25
CA PHE A 50 -18.54 29.85 -19.27
C PHE A 50 -19.55 30.67 -18.45
N ILE A 51 -19.09 31.48 -17.49
CA ILE A 51 -19.97 32.46 -16.83
C ILE A 51 -20.51 33.44 -17.88
N ASN A 52 -19.63 34.02 -18.70
CA ASN A 52 -20.02 35.00 -19.72
C ASN A 52 -20.89 34.38 -20.83
N GLN A 53 -20.74 33.08 -21.09
CA GLN A 53 -21.55 32.36 -22.07
C GLN A 53 -22.94 32.00 -21.52
N ILE A 54 -23.01 31.47 -20.30
CA ILE A 54 -24.23 30.90 -19.71
C ILE A 54 -25.11 31.98 -19.06
N TYR A 55 -24.48 32.91 -18.34
CA TYR A 55 -25.20 33.87 -17.51
C TYR A 55 -26.20 34.76 -18.30
N PRO A 56 -25.89 35.23 -19.53
CA PRO A 56 -26.86 35.95 -20.35
C PRO A 56 -28.09 35.10 -20.72
N TYR A 57 -27.94 33.79 -20.98
CA TYR A 57 -29.09 32.92 -21.25
C TYR A 57 -30.02 32.85 -20.05
N LEU A 58 -29.49 32.90 -18.83
CA LEU A 58 -30.27 32.80 -17.59
C LEU A 58 -30.95 34.12 -17.20
N THR A 59 -30.41 35.27 -17.63
CA THR A 59 -30.82 36.60 -17.12
C THR A 59 -31.46 37.51 -18.15
N ASN A 60 -31.01 37.47 -19.42
CA ASN A 60 -31.46 38.39 -20.46
C ASN A 60 -32.66 37.83 -21.25
N LEU A 61 -33.75 37.58 -20.52
CA LEU A 61 -34.98 37.03 -21.06
C LEU A 61 -36.16 37.95 -20.77
N LYS A 62 -37.21 37.82 -21.56
CA LYS A 62 -38.49 38.45 -21.24
C LYS A 62 -39.02 37.90 -19.90
N PRO A 63 -39.69 38.73 -19.06
CA PRO A 63 -40.21 38.28 -17.76
C PRO A 63 -41.12 37.05 -17.85
N GLU A 64 -41.87 36.92 -18.94
CA GLU A 64 -42.87 35.87 -19.18
C GLU A 64 -42.23 34.56 -19.69
N TRP A 65 -40.94 34.54 -19.97
CA TRP A 65 -40.26 33.34 -20.48
C TRP A 65 -39.63 32.57 -19.32
N SER A 66 -39.50 31.25 -19.45
CA SER A 66 -38.58 30.42 -18.67
C SER A 66 -37.44 29.93 -19.56
N VAL A 67 -36.36 29.41 -18.97
CA VAL A 67 -35.26 28.78 -19.73
C VAL A 67 -34.63 27.65 -18.94
N ARG A 68 -34.18 26.60 -19.65
CA ARG A 68 -33.50 25.43 -19.11
C ARG A 68 -32.18 25.24 -19.83
N VAL A 69 -31.09 25.53 -19.14
CA VAL A 69 -29.73 25.43 -19.67
C VAL A 69 -29.03 24.22 -19.05
N GLY A 70 -28.59 23.27 -19.87
CA GLY A 70 -27.74 22.17 -19.44
C GLY A 70 -26.26 22.58 -19.46
N LEU A 71 -25.52 22.27 -18.39
CA LEU A 71 -24.06 22.38 -18.33
C LEU A 71 -23.45 20.98 -18.34
N LEU A 72 -23.02 20.53 -19.52
CA LEU A 72 -22.73 19.14 -19.79
C LEU A 72 -21.23 18.89 -19.76
N ALA A 73 -20.77 17.99 -18.88
CA ALA A 73 -19.38 17.53 -18.83
C ALA A 73 -19.26 16.27 -18.00
N PRO A 74 -18.21 15.44 -18.18
CA PRO A 74 -17.90 14.35 -17.28
C PRO A 74 -17.79 14.75 -15.81
N TRP A 75 -17.84 13.77 -14.92
CA TRP A 75 -17.62 14.02 -13.49
C TRP A 75 -16.19 14.50 -13.21
N GLY A 76 -16.04 15.58 -12.44
CA GLY A 76 -14.73 16.15 -12.07
C GLY A 76 -14.24 17.32 -12.93
N GLU A 77 -14.97 17.72 -13.97
CA GLU A 77 -14.56 18.80 -14.89
C GLU A 77 -14.76 20.25 -14.38
N GLY A 78 -15.36 20.40 -13.19
CA GLY A 78 -15.57 21.71 -12.56
C GLY A 78 -16.93 22.36 -12.80
N LYS A 79 -17.97 21.58 -13.17
CA LYS A 79 -19.35 22.05 -13.34
C LYS A 79 -19.85 22.86 -12.13
N THR A 80 -19.74 22.28 -10.93
CA THR A 80 -20.14 22.94 -9.66
C THR A 80 -19.39 24.25 -9.42
N THR A 81 -18.11 24.37 -9.81
CA THR A 81 -17.33 25.62 -9.70
C THR A 81 -17.97 26.72 -10.56
N VAL A 82 -18.31 26.41 -11.82
CA VAL A 82 -18.97 27.37 -12.72
C VAL A 82 -20.34 27.76 -12.18
N CYS A 83 -21.14 26.79 -11.72
CA CYS A 83 -22.44 27.07 -11.11
C CYS A 83 -22.34 27.98 -9.88
N ARG A 84 -21.34 27.79 -9.01
CA ARG A 84 -21.10 28.67 -7.85
C ARG A 84 -20.77 30.09 -8.26
N TRP A 85 -19.94 30.27 -9.29
CA TRP A 85 -19.63 31.61 -9.80
C TRP A 85 -20.84 32.28 -10.43
N ILE A 86 -21.66 31.53 -11.17
CA ILE A 86 -22.94 32.00 -11.70
C ILE A 86 -23.89 32.40 -10.58
N ALA A 87 -24.02 31.60 -9.52
CA ALA A 87 -24.84 31.93 -8.35
C ALA A 87 -24.37 33.23 -7.69
N LYS A 88 -23.06 33.39 -7.47
CA LYS A 88 -22.49 34.60 -6.89
C LYS A 88 -22.71 35.84 -7.76
N GLN A 89 -22.61 35.70 -9.08
CA GLN A 89 -22.91 36.78 -10.03
C GLN A 89 -24.43 37.12 -10.01
N ALA A 90 -25.29 36.10 -9.95
CA ALA A 90 -26.74 36.24 -9.81
C ALA A 90 -27.13 37.01 -8.56
N GLU A 91 -26.56 36.64 -7.40
CA GLU A 91 -26.72 37.39 -6.15
C GLU A 91 -26.27 38.84 -6.36
N LYS A 92 -25.06 39.08 -6.87
CA LYS A 92 -24.58 40.47 -7.05
C LYS A 92 -25.53 41.33 -7.89
N ASP A 93 -26.16 40.76 -8.91
CA ASP A 93 -27.06 41.47 -9.81
C ASP A 93 -28.52 41.53 -9.31
N GLY A 94 -28.85 40.99 -8.13
CA GLY A 94 -30.18 41.06 -7.54
C GLY A 94 -31.13 39.94 -7.94
N HIS A 95 -30.65 38.91 -8.64
CA HIS A 95 -31.41 37.68 -8.87
C HIS A 95 -31.45 36.81 -7.60
N ILE A 96 -32.35 35.83 -7.55
CA ILE A 96 -32.47 34.88 -6.44
C ILE A 96 -31.91 33.53 -6.91
N PRO A 97 -30.66 33.17 -6.58
CA PRO A 97 -30.17 31.82 -6.85
C PRO A 97 -30.79 30.83 -5.88
N VAL A 98 -31.31 29.73 -6.42
CA VAL A 98 -31.89 28.63 -5.66
C VAL A 98 -31.05 27.38 -5.91
N TRP A 99 -30.24 26.98 -4.94
CA TRP A 99 -29.36 25.82 -5.08
C TRP A 99 -30.02 24.55 -4.56
N PHE A 100 -30.31 23.60 -5.45
CA PHE A 100 -30.94 22.33 -5.10
C PHE A 100 -30.10 21.13 -5.57
N CYS A 101 -29.81 20.22 -4.64
CA CYS A 101 -29.04 19.00 -4.89
C CYS A 101 -29.92 17.76 -4.63
N PRO A 102 -30.42 17.05 -5.67
CA PRO A 102 -31.39 15.98 -5.52
C PRO A 102 -30.81 14.62 -5.11
N TRP A 103 -29.48 14.44 -5.11
CA TRP A 103 -28.80 13.13 -4.95
C TRP A 103 -29.16 12.34 -3.67
N SER A 104 -29.59 13.02 -2.61
CA SER A 104 -29.96 12.38 -1.34
C SER A 104 -31.39 11.83 -1.32
N ALA A 105 -32.23 12.21 -2.28
CA ALA A 105 -33.61 11.77 -2.33
C ALA A 105 -33.73 10.29 -2.75
N ARG A 106 -34.75 9.62 -2.23
CA ARG A 106 -35.10 8.22 -2.53
C ARG A 106 -36.52 8.07 -3.05
N THR A 107 -37.32 9.13 -2.98
CA THR A 107 -38.70 9.17 -3.47
C THR A 107 -39.00 10.52 -4.10
N ASP A 108 -40.00 10.56 -4.98
CA ASP A 108 -40.51 11.80 -5.58
C ASP A 108 -40.90 12.84 -4.52
N ALA A 109 -41.41 12.34 -3.39
CA ALA A 109 -41.75 13.15 -2.24
C ALA A 109 -40.56 13.87 -1.62
N GLN A 110 -39.46 13.16 -1.41
CA GLN A 110 -38.25 13.72 -0.83
C GLN A 110 -37.57 14.72 -1.78
N LEU A 111 -37.67 14.50 -3.10
CA LEU A 111 -37.18 15.45 -4.10
C LEU A 111 -37.88 16.81 -3.97
N TRP A 112 -39.20 16.80 -3.90
CA TRP A 112 -39.98 18.03 -3.75
C TRP A 112 -39.76 18.75 -2.43
N VAL A 113 -39.69 18.00 -1.33
CA VAL A 113 -39.33 18.56 -0.03
C VAL A 113 -37.94 19.23 -0.10
N GLY A 114 -36.97 18.59 -0.76
CA GLY A 114 -35.65 19.15 -0.96
C GLY A 114 -35.66 20.44 -1.78
N PHE A 115 -36.38 20.46 -2.91
CA PHE A 115 -36.54 21.67 -3.73
C PHE A 115 -37.23 22.80 -2.96
N TYR A 116 -38.30 22.47 -2.24
CA TYR A 116 -39.03 23.42 -1.42
C TYR A 116 -38.16 24.01 -0.29
N THR A 117 -37.33 23.17 0.33
CA THR A 117 -36.35 23.60 1.34
C THR A 117 -35.34 24.59 0.73
N ALA A 118 -34.81 24.27 -0.46
CA ALA A 118 -33.87 25.12 -1.18
C ALA A 118 -34.47 26.49 -1.54
N LEU A 119 -35.71 26.50 -2.05
CA LEU A 119 -36.43 27.73 -2.41
C LEU A 119 -36.69 28.60 -1.17
N THR A 120 -37.18 28.00 -0.08
CA THR A 120 -37.44 28.70 1.19
C THR A 120 -36.18 29.32 1.75
N LYS A 121 -35.06 28.59 1.70
CA LYS A 121 -33.76 29.08 2.13
C LYS A 121 -33.31 30.27 1.28
N ALA A 122 -33.36 30.16 -0.05
CA ALA A 122 -32.96 31.24 -0.95
C ALA A 122 -33.76 32.53 -0.72
N LEU A 123 -35.05 32.42 -0.45
CA LEU A 123 -35.91 33.56 -0.10
C LEU A 123 -35.48 34.21 1.22
N LYS A 124 -35.20 33.40 2.25
CA LYS A 124 -34.69 33.90 3.53
C LYS A 124 -33.35 34.62 3.37
N ASP A 125 -32.44 34.04 2.60
CA ASP A 125 -31.10 34.60 2.35
C ASP A 125 -31.20 35.90 1.53
N TYR A 126 -32.13 35.99 0.58
CA TYR A 126 -32.42 37.21 -0.18
C TYR A 126 -32.93 38.34 0.74
N ASP A 127 -33.93 38.06 1.59
CA ASP A 127 -34.49 39.04 2.52
C ASP A 127 -33.44 39.56 3.51
N ALA A 128 -32.57 38.68 3.99
CA ALA A 128 -31.43 39.04 4.84
C ALA A 128 -30.38 39.90 4.10
N THR A 129 -30.03 39.52 2.87
CA THR A 129 -29.00 40.18 2.06
C THR A 129 -29.41 41.59 1.65
N TYR A 130 -30.64 41.77 1.18
CA TYR A 130 -31.16 43.05 0.71
C TYR A 130 -31.90 43.87 1.78
N LYS A 131 -32.06 43.32 2.99
CA LYS A 131 -32.77 43.94 4.11
C LYS A 131 -34.19 44.42 3.73
N THR A 132 -34.85 43.67 2.85
CA THR A 132 -36.13 44.07 2.26
C THR A 132 -37.29 43.93 3.25
N SER A 133 -37.11 43.18 4.35
CA SER A 133 -38.11 42.92 5.39
C SER A 133 -39.42 42.36 4.83
N ILE A 134 -39.31 41.58 3.75
CA ILE A 134 -40.46 41.00 3.04
C ILE A 134 -41.15 39.98 3.94
N PHE A 135 -40.38 39.19 4.68
CA PHE A 135 -40.90 38.08 5.46
C PHE A 135 -40.98 38.41 6.94
N SER A 136 -42.18 38.37 7.49
CA SER A 136 -42.35 38.44 8.94
C SER A 136 -41.73 37.20 9.61
N PRO A 137 -41.28 37.28 10.88
CA PRO A 137 -40.84 36.11 11.64
C PRO A 137 -41.90 34.99 11.69
N LYS A 138 -43.18 35.36 11.63
CA LYS A 138 -44.30 34.41 11.52
C LYS A 138 -44.34 33.73 10.15
N THR A 139 -44.15 34.47 9.05
CA THR A 139 -44.08 33.93 7.68
C THR A 139 -42.93 32.95 7.54
N ILE A 140 -41.75 33.28 8.07
CA ILE A 140 -40.58 32.38 8.11
C ILE A 140 -40.89 31.12 8.92
N LYS A 141 -41.47 31.26 10.12
CA LYS A 141 -41.89 30.13 10.96
C LYS A 141 -42.92 29.24 10.25
N HIS A 142 -43.86 29.83 9.52
CA HIS A 142 -44.85 29.08 8.75
C HIS A 142 -44.22 28.31 7.58
N MET A 143 -43.34 28.94 6.80
CA MET A 143 -42.58 28.28 5.72
C MET A 143 -41.76 27.09 6.24
N VAL A 144 -41.14 27.24 7.41
CA VAL A 144 -40.38 26.14 8.05
C VAL A 144 -41.32 25.05 8.57
N SER A 145 -42.45 25.42 9.18
CA SER A 145 -43.42 24.43 9.70
C SER A 145 -44.13 23.62 8.60
N SER A 146 -44.36 24.21 7.42
CA SER A 146 -44.98 23.51 6.29
C SER A 146 -44.09 22.42 5.69
N LEU A 147 -42.76 22.45 5.93
CA LEU A 147 -41.84 21.35 5.60
C LEU A 147 -42.19 20.05 6.34
N THR A 148 -42.86 20.16 7.49
CA THR A 148 -43.21 19.01 8.35
C THR A 148 -44.64 18.49 8.13
N ASN A 149 -45.47 19.21 7.36
CA ASN A 149 -46.90 18.91 7.17
C ASN A 149 -47.14 18.18 5.84
N LYS A 150 -47.99 17.15 5.81
CA LYS A 150 -48.19 16.28 4.61
C LYS A 150 -48.88 16.95 3.41
N ASP A 151 -49.41 18.16 3.59
CA ASP A 151 -50.25 18.85 2.60
C ASP A 151 -49.49 19.28 1.33
N TRP A 152 -48.15 19.30 1.36
CA TRP A 152 -47.34 19.72 0.20
C TRP A 152 -47.54 18.81 -1.03
N VAL A 153 -47.95 17.55 -0.84
CA VAL A 153 -48.29 16.62 -1.95
C VAL A 153 -49.54 17.09 -2.71
N GLU A 154 -50.54 17.59 -1.99
CA GLU A 154 -51.75 18.15 -2.61
C GLU A 154 -51.45 19.49 -3.30
N ASP A 155 -50.59 20.32 -2.70
CA ASP A 155 -50.16 21.60 -3.27
C ASP A 155 -49.41 21.41 -4.60
N ILE A 156 -48.56 20.38 -4.71
CA ILE A 156 -47.85 20.03 -5.96
C ILE A 156 -48.78 19.43 -7.02
N SER A 157 -49.71 18.58 -6.59
CA SER A 157 -50.68 17.99 -7.52
C SER A 157 -51.56 19.06 -8.19
N ARG A 158 -51.76 20.20 -7.52
CA ARG A 158 -52.43 21.38 -8.07
C ARG A 158 -51.54 22.17 -9.05
N LEU A 159 -50.23 22.22 -8.82
CA LEU A 159 -49.28 22.83 -9.76
C LEU A 159 -49.25 22.11 -11.11
N HIS A 160 -49.32 20.77 -11.12
CA HIS A 160 -49.36 19.97 -12.35
C HIS A 160 -50.61 20.21 -13.24
N GLN A 161 -51.66 20.86 -12.74
CA GLN A 161 -52.92 21.07 -13.47
C GLN A 161 -53.07 22.49 -14.03
N ILE A 162 -52.19 23.42 -13.63
CA ILE A 162 -52.41 24.85 -13.89
C ILE A 162 -51.08 25.45 -14.37
N GLY A 163 -51.01 25.86 -15.63
CA GLY A 163 -49.88 26.62 -16.18
C GLY A 163 -49.87 28.04 -15.60
N GLU A 164 -49.31 28.22 -14.41
CA GLU A 164 -49.34 29.48 -13.67
C GLU A 164 -48.05 30.30 -13.73
N SER A 165 -48.19 31.61 -13.54
CA SER A 165 -47.08 32.54 -13.34
C SER A 165 -46.18 32.11 -12.15
N GLY A 166 -44.85 32.21 -12.27
CA GLY A 166 -43.93 31.66 -11.26
C GLY A 166 -44.09 32.22 -9.85
N MET A 167 -44.65 33.41 -9.68
CA MET A 167 -45.02 33.93 -8.36
C MET A 167 -46.11 33.10 -7.66
N ARG A 168 -47.02 32.48 -8.42
CA ARG A 168 -48.01 31.56 -7.86
C ARG A 168 -47.37 30.22 -7.46
N VAL A 169 -46.35 29.77 -8.18
CA VAL A 169 -45.54 28.61 -7.77
C VAL A 169 -44.84 28.89 -6.44
N VAL A 170 -44.20 30.05 -6.31
CA VAL A 170 -43.62 30.49 -5.03
C VAL A 170 -44.70 30.54 -3.94
N GLN A 171 -45.84 31.19 -4.21
CA GLN A 171 -46.94 31.30 -3.25
C GLN A 171 -47.48 29.94 -2.79
N SER A 172 -47.72 29.02 -3.73
CA SER A 172 -48.26 27.69 -3.48
C SER A 172 -47.28 26.87 -2.64
N LEU A 173 -46.01 26.83 -3.03
CA LEU A 173 -44.99 26.04 -2.33
C LEU A 173 -44.70 26.60 -0.93
N THR A 174 -44.56 27.92 -0.80
CA THR A 174 -44.18 28.59 0.47
C THR A 174 -45.36 28.92 1.39
N LYS A 175 -46.60 28.72 0.93
CA LYS A 175 -47.83 29.11 1.63
C LYS A 175 -47.85 30.59 2.05
N MET A 176 -47.20 31.46 1.27
CA MET A 176 -47.17 32.89 1.53
C MET A 176 -48.56 33.51 1.36
N ASN A 177 -48.88 34.51 2.19
CA ASN A 177 -50.06 35.32 1.99
C ASN A 177 -49.89 36.25 0.77
N ALA A 178 -50.99 36.73 0.20
CA ALA A 178 -50.97 37.56 -1.00
C ALA A 178 -50.16 38.87 -0.83
N GLN A 179 -50.06 39.41 0.38
CA GLN A 179 -49.30 40.65 0.63
C GLN A 179 -47.78 40.41 0.58
N ASP A 180 -47.31 39.32 1.18
CA ASP A 180 -45.89 38.93 1.16
C ASP A 180 -45.45 38.57 -0.27
N VAL A 181 -46.33 37.90 -1.04
CA VAL A 181 -46.11 37.63 -2.48
C VAL A 181 -46.02 38.92 -3.29
N GLN A 182 -46.89 39.89 -3.03
CA GLN A 182 -46.86 41.19 -3.72
C GLN A 182 -45.58 41.96 -3.41
N ARG A 183 -45.16 42.01 -2.13
CA ARG A 183 -43.89 42.64 -1.72
C ARG A 183 -42.69 41.95 -2.36
N LEU A 184 -42.69 40.62 -2.39
CA LEU A 184 -41.65 39.85 -3.05
C LEU A 184 -41.58 40.21 -4.54
N TYR A 185 -42.72 40.18 -5.24
CA TYR A 185 -42.82 40.54 -6.66
C TYR A 185 -42.29 41.95 -6.94
N GLU A 186 -42.63 42.93 -6.10
CA GLU A 186 -42.14 44.30 -6.22
C GLU A 186 -40.63 44.39 -5.98
N SER A 187 -40.10 43.66 -5.00
CA SER A 187 -38.66 43.66 -4.70
C SER A 187 -37.81 43.01 -5.80
N ILE A 188 -38.35 42.01 -6.49
CA ILE A 188 -37.64 41.27 -7.54
C ILE A 188 -38.00 41.73 -8.95
N LYS A 189 -38.60 42.91 -9.10
CA LYS A 189 -39.07 43.38 -10.41
C LYS A 189 -37.91 43.43 -11.42
N GLY A 190 -38.06 42.71 -12.54
CA GLY A 190 -37.00 42.57 -13.56
C GLY A 190 -35.86 41.63 -13.17
N LYS A 191 -35.99 40.92 -12.04
CA LYS A 191 -35.10 39.87 -11.55
C LYS A 191 -35.80 38.52 -11.66
N ARG A 192 -35.05 37.46 -11.40
CA ARG A 192 -35.45 36.08 -11.71
C ARG A 192 -34.99 35.13 -10.62
N PHE A 193 -35.70 34.03 -10.46
CA PHE A 193 -35.21 32.88 -9.72
C PHE A 193 -34.28 32.08 -10.63
N ILE A 194 -33.02 31.89 -10.22
CA ILE A 194 -32.04 31.09 -10.97
C ILE A 194 -31.83 29.79 -10.20
N VAL A 195 -32.56 28.76 -10.60
CA VAL A 195 -32.52 27.45 -9.97
C VAL A 195 -31.35 26.64 -10.52
N ILE A 196 -30.44 26.24 -9.66
CA ILE A 196 -29.30 25.38 -9.98
C ILE A 196 -29.61 23.98 -9.46
N LEU A 197 -29.75 23.02 -10.37
CA LEU A 197 -30.01 21.62 -10.06
C LEU A 197 -28.71 20.81 -10.15
N ASP A 198 -27.88 20.86 -9.10
CA ASP A 198 -26.54 20.24 -9.11
C ASP A 198 -26.53 18.79 -8.61
N ASP A 199 -25.55 17.99 -9.05
CA ASP A 199 -25.43 16.55 -8.74
C ASP A 199 -26.64 15.70 -9.23
N LEU A 200 -27.27 16.07 -10.35
CA LEU A 200 -28.34 15.26 -10.98
C LEU A 200 -27.84 13.86 -11.38
N ASP A 201 -26.60 13.76 -11.84
CA ASP A 201 -25.90 12.53 -12.22
C ASP A 201 -25.58 11.60 -11.03
N ARG A 202 -25.86 12.03 -9.79
CA ARG A 202 -25.75 11.19 -8.57
C ARG A 202 -27.09 10.71 -8.03
N VAL A 203 -28.20 11.13 -8.64
CA VAL A 203 -29.53 10.63 -8.28
C VAL A 203 -29.64 9.16 -8.69
N ASP A 204 -30.43 8.39 -7.95
CA ASP A 204 -30.79 7.03 -8.36
C ASP A 204 -31.31 7.06 -9.82
N PRO A 205 -30.71 6.27 -10.75
CA PRO A 205 -31.08 6.29 -12.16
C PRO A 205 -32.58 6.12 -12.41
N SER A 206 -33.28 5.36 -11.56
CA SER A 206 -34.72 5.13 -11.67
C SER A 206 -35.58 6.37 -11.34
N LEU A 207 -35.03 7.33 -10.61
CA LEU A 207 -35.69 8.58 -10.22
C LEU A 207 -35.39 9.73 -11.19
N ILE A 208 -34.30 9.68 -11.96
CA ILE A 208 -33.92 10.76 -12.90
C ILE A 208 -35.05 11.10 -13.90
N PRO A 209 -35.66 10.14 -14.62
CA PRO A 209 -36.76 10.43 -15.54
C PRO A 209 -37.95 11.07 -14.82
N ARG A 210 -38.29 10.56 -13.64
CA ARG A 210 -39.40 11.08 -12.82
C ARG A 210 -39.11 12.50 -12.39
N LEU A 211 -37.92 12.78 -11.86
CA LEU A 211 -37.49 14.12 -11.49
C LEU A 211 -37.62 15.12 -12.65
N LEU A 212 -37.12 14.79 -13.83
CA LEU A 212 -37.19 15.68 -15.00
C LEU A 212 -38.62 15.87 -15.52
N MET A 213 -39.45 14.82 -15.51
CA MET A 213 -40.87 14.90 -15.90
C MET A 213 -41.70 15.70 -14.88
N THR A 214 -41.42 15.48 -13.60
CA THR A 214 -42.13 16.10 -12.48
C THR A 214 -41.73 17.57 -12.30
N LEU A 215 -40.46 17.91 -12.52
CA LEU A 215 -40.04 19.32 -12.53
C LEU A 215 -40.52 20.07 -13.76
N ARG A 216 -40.85 19.40 -14.87
CA ARG A 216 -41.20 20.05 -16.16
C ARG A 216 -42.13 21.26 -16.02
N ASP A 217 -43.22 21.12 -15.25
CA ASP A 217 -44.20 22.20 -15.11
C ASP A 217 -43.66 23.38 -14.27
N VAL A 218 -42.77 23.10 -13.30
CA VAL A 218 -42.01 24.14 -12.59
C VAL A 218 -40.93 24.73 -13.48
N LEU A 219 -40.32 23.93 -14.37
CA LEU A 219 -39.33 24.40 -15.34
C LEU A 219 -39.93 25.39 -16.37
N ASP A 220 -41.24 25.34 -16.58
CA ASP A 220 -42.00 26.23 -17.46
C ASP A 220 -42.54 27.50 -16.77
N SER A 221 -42.19 27.74 -15.50
CA SER A 221 -42.70 28.87 -14.73
C SER A 221 -42.08 30.22 -15.12
N GLU A 222 -42.93 31.23 -15.34
CA GLU A 222 -42.49 32.61 -15.62
C GLU A 222 -41.57 33.17 -14.51
N GLY A 223 -40.54 33.93 -14.87
CA GLY A 223 -39.60 34.49 -13.91
C GLY A 223 -38.59 33.49 -13.32
N PHE A 224 -38.61 32.22 -13.74
CA PHE A 224 -37.61 31.21 -13.38
C PHE A 224 -36.66 30.91 -14.55
N SER A 225 -35.40 30.64 -14.20
CA SER A 225 -34.36 30.15 -15.11
C SER A 225 -33.67 28.98 -14.44
N PHE A 226 -33.35 27.93 -15.20
CA PHE A 226 -32.80 26.68 -14.67
C PHE A 226 -31.44 26.39 -15.27
N LEU A 227 -30.47 26.06 -14.42
CA LEU A 227 -29.14 25.60 -14.79
C LEU A 227 -28.96 24.17 -14.26
N LEU A 228 -28.79 23.21 -15.16
CA LEU A 228 -28.70 21.78 -14.84
C LEU A 228 -27.29 21.28 -15.21
N PRO A 229 -26.32 21.32 -14.28
CA PRO A 229 -25.03 20.66 -14.48
C PRO A 229 -25.15 19.14 -14.27
N PHE A 230 -24.70 18.35 -15.26
CA PHE A 230 -24.66 16.89 -15.13
C PHE A 230 -23.69 16.23 -16.11
N ASP A 231 -23.33 14.99 -15.83
CA ASP A 231 -22.69 14.09 -16.80
C ASP A 231 -23.74 13.58 -17.81
N HIS A 232 -23.59 14.04 -19.05
CA HIS A 232 -24.53 13.77 -20.14
C HIS A 232 -24.72 12.28 -20.40
N LYS A 233 -23.65 11.48 -20.33
CA LYS A 233 -23.71 10.04 -20.56
C LYS A 233 -24.51 9.35 -19.46
N ILE A 234 -24.22 9.63 -18.19
CA ILE A 234 -24.91 9.03 -17.04
C ILE A 234 -26.42 9.31 -17.09
N VAL A 235 -26.80 10.56 -17.38
CA VAL A 235 -28.22 10.95 -17.42
C VAL A 235 -28.93 10.39 -18.66
N SER A 236 -28.26 10.39 -19.83
CA SER A 236 -28.83 9.83 -21.06
C SER A 236 -29.06 8.32 -20.94
N ASP A 237 -28.10 7.59 -20.35
CA ASP A 237 -28.20 6.15 -20.08
C ASP A 237 -29.35 5.84 -19.10
N ALA A 238 -29.49 6.61 -18.02
CA ALA A 238 -30.59 6.45 -17.06
C ALA A 238 -31.98 6.67 -17.71
N LEU A 239 -32.08 7.63 -18.65
CA LEU A 239 -33.30 7.86 -19.42
C LEU A 239 -33.56 6.74 -20.44
N ALA A 240 -32.52 6.20 -21.08
CA ALA A 240 -32.64 5.08 -22.00
C ALA A 240 -33.07 3.78 -21.30
N ASP A 241 -32.61 3.55 -20.06
CA ASP A 241 -33.04 2.42 -19.24
C ASP A 241 -34.52 2.52 -18.83
N PHE A 242 -35.02 3.74 -18.59
CA PHE A 242 -36.42 3.98 -18.30
C PHE A 242 -37.34 3.71 -19.49
N ASN A 243 -36.90 4.06 -20.71
CA ASN A 243 -37.63 3.76 -21.93
C ASN A 243 -36.67 3.27 -23.02
N LYS A 244 -36.73 1.96 -23.29
CA LYS A 244 -35.87 1.25 -24.25
C LYS A 244 -36.07 1.64 -25.72
N THR A 245 -36.87 2.67 -26.02
CA THR A 245 -36.96 3.24 -27.36
C THR A 245 -35.61 3.85 -27.74
N SER A 246 -35.05 3.43 -28.87
CA SER A 246 -33.74 3.92 -29.32
C SER A 246 -33.69 5.45 -29.40
N GLY A 247 -32.63 6.04 -28.83
CA GLY A 247 -32.46 7.50 -28.78
C GLY A 247 -33.42 8.23 -27.84
N PHE A 248 -34.21 7.54 -27.00
CA PHE A 248 -35.13 8.20 -26.08
C PHE A 248 -34.43 9.19 -25.14
N GLY A 249 -33.29 8.82 -24.56
CA GLY A 249 -32.53 9.68 -23.65
C GLY A 249 -32.15 11.02 -24.29
N GLU A 250 -31.50 10.97 -25.46
CA GLU A 250 -31.13 12.19 -26.20
C GLU A 250 -32.33 13.03 -26.63
N ASN A 251 -33.35 12.39 -27.20
CA ASN A 251 -34.56 13.07 -27.66
C ASN A 251 -35.34 13.69 -26.49
N PHE A 252 -35.28 13.06 -25.31
CA PHE A 252 -35.90 13.58 -24.10
C PHE A 252 -35.13 14.81 -23.59
N LEU A 253 -33.80 14.73 -23.50
CA LEU A 253 -32.97 15.88 -23.11
C LEU A 253 -33.12 17.07 -24.06
N GLU A 254 -33.25 16.84 -25.36
CA GLU A 254 -33.52 17.90 -26.34
C GLU A 254 -34.88 18.57 -26.13
N LYS A 255 -35.88 17.85 -25.60
CA LYS A 255 -37.20 18.42 -25.27
C LYS A 255 -37.23 19.14 -23.93
N ILE A 256 -36.32 18.82 -23.02
CA ILE A 256 -36.27 19.40 -21.66
C ILE A 256 -35.30 20.58 -21.59
N LEU A 257 -34.20 20.56 -22.34
CA LEU A 257 -33.19 21.62 -22.31
C LEU A 257 -33.35 22.53 -23.52
N ASP A 258 -33.52 23.84 -23.28
CA ASP A 258 -33.55 24.85 -24.34
C ASP A 258 -32.15 25.10 -24.90
N PHE A 259 -31.13 25.03 -24.05
CA PHE A 259 -29.73 25.23 -24.42
C PHE A 259 -28.84 24.17 -23.77
N ARG A 260 -27.85 23.68 -24.53
CA ARG A 260 -26.85 22.72 -24.06
C ARG A 260 -25.45 23.33 -24.22
N VAL A 261 -24.81 23.64 -23.10
CA VAL A 261 -23.45 24.17 -23.06
C VAL A 261 -22.53 23.06 -22.57
N HIS A 262 -21.58 22.66 -23.40
CA HIS A 262 -20.58 21.66 -23.04
C HIS A 262 -19.39 22.36 -22.39
N LEU A 263 -18.93 21.84 -21.26
CA LEU A 263 -17.68 22.30 -20.67
C LEU A 263 -16.53 21.62 -21.44
N ASP A 264 -15.68 22.42 -22.08
CA ASP A 264 -14.52 21.89 -22.81
C ASP A 264 -13.59 21.11 -21.87
N GLU A 265 -13.03 20.00 -22.33
CA GLU A 265 -11.95 19.32 -21.61
C GLU A 265 -10.75 20.26 -21.42
N ALA A 266 -10.01 20.08 -20.32
CA ALA A 266 -8.80 20.86 -20.08
C ALA A 266 -7.72 20.49 -21.10
N THR A 267 -7.07 21.51 -21.70
CA THR A 267 -5.94 21.25 -22.60
C THR A 267 -4.73 20.74 -21.81
N SER A 268 -3.79 20.06 -22.47
CA SER A 268 -2.55 19.59 -21.83
C SER A 268 -1.80 20.72 -21.11
N ASP A 269 -1.71 21.91 -21.73
CA ASP A 269 -1.09 23.08 -21.13
C ASP A 269 -1.82 23.56 -19.86
N GLN A 270 -3.15 23.52 -19.86
CA GLN A 270 -3.97 23.87 -18.69
C GLN A 270 -3.79 22.84 -17.57
N VAL A 271 -3.80 21.54 -17.91
CA VAL A 271 -3.55 20.43 -16.98
C VAL A 271 -2.18 20.56 -16.33
N SER A 272 -1.13 20.78 -17.12
CA SER A 272 0.23 20.98 -16.64
C SER A 272 0.35 22.20 -15.74
N THR A 273 -0.21 23.34 -16.16
CA THR A 273 -0.18 24.59 -15.38
C THR A 273 -0.94 24.45 -14.05
N PHE A 274 -2.09 23.77 -14.09
CA PHE A 274 -2.88 23.48 -12.90
C PHE A 274 -2.13 22.56 -11.94
N PHE A 275 -1.61 21.45 -12.44
CA PHE A 275 -0.84 20.49 -11.65
C PHE A 275 0.39 21.12 -10.99
N LYS A 276 1.19 21.88 -11.75
CA LYS A 276 2.39 22.54 -11.22
C LYS A 276 2.06 23.54 -10.11
N ARG A 277 0.99 24.34 -10.26
CA ARG A 277 0.53 25.26 -9.20
C ARG A 277 0.07 24.50 -7.96
N GLU A 278 -0.76 23.47 -8.13
CA GLU A 278 -1.26 22.67 -7.00
C GLU A 278 -0.13 21.94 -6.27
N MET A 279 0.86 21.41 -6.98
CA MET A 279 2.05 20.81 -6.38
C MET A 279 2.88 21.84 -5.61
N GLN A 280 3.09 23.04 -6.15
CA GLN A 280 3.83 24.10 -5.45
C GLN A 280 3.12 24.58 -4.18
N LEU A 281 1.79 24.71 -4.22
CA LEU A 281 0.99 25.17 -3.08
C LEU A 281 0.90 24.11 -1.97
N ASN A 282 0.71 22.84 -2.32
CA ASN A 282 0.41 21.78 -1.36
C ASN A 282 1.62 20.90 -1.02
N CYS A 283 2.56 20.75 -1.95
CA CYS A 283 3.73 19.88 -1.82
C CYS A 283 5.05 20.64 -2.07
N PRO A 284 5.33 21.76 -1.35
CA PRO A 284 6.52 22.59 -1.59
C PRO A 284 7.84 21.87 -1.30
N PHE A 285 7.79 20.73 -0.60
CA PHE A 285 8.94 19.87 -0.33
C PHE A 285 9.39 19.04 -1.54
N ILE A 286 8.58 18.97 -2.61
CA ILE A 286 8.92 18.29 -3.86
C ILE A 286 9.62 19.29 -4.80
N PRO A 287 10.86 19.02 -5.24
CA PRO A 287 11.59 19.89 -6.15
C PRO A 287 10.82 20.14 -7.47
N ALA A 288 10.77 21.38 -7.94
CA ALA A 288 9.96 21.76 -9.10
C ALA A 288 10.43 21.12 -10.43
N ASP A 289 11.73 20.86 -10.56
CA ASP A 289 12.38 20.15 -11.67
C ASP A 289 11.91 18.69 -11.79
N THR A 290 11.45 18.08 -10.68
CA THR A 290 10.85 16.73 -10.69
C THR A 290 9.61 16.67 -11.59
N LEU A 291 8.90 17.78 -11.73
CA LEU A 291 7.63 17.84 -12.48
C LEU A 291 7.84 17.89 -14.01
N GLU A 292 9.08 18.04 -14.47
CA GLU A 292 9.41 18.13 -15.90
C GLU A 292 9.23 16.78 -16.60
N GLY A 293 8.62 16.81 -17.79
CA GLY A 293 8.38 15.62 -18.61
C GLY A 293 7.22 14.74 -18.13
N LEU A 294 6.45 15.17 -17.12
CA LEU A 294 5.23 14.48 -16.70
C LEU A 294 4.00 14.87 -17.52
N ASP A 295 4.08 15.95 -18.31
CA ASP A 295 2.93 16.64 -18.91
C ASP A 295 2.01 15.70 -19.72
N PHE A 296 2.59 14.79 -20.51
CA PHE A 296 1.85 13.82 -21.34
C PHE A 296 1.28 12.64 -20.54
N HIS A 297 1.73 12.45 -19.31
CA HIS A 297 1.31 11.36 -18.44
C HIS A 297 0.34 11.81 -17.37
N LEU A 298 0.05 13.11 -17.23
CA LEU A 298 -0.89 13.60 -16.23
C LEU A 298 -2.33 13.20 -16.55
N PRO A 299 -3.17 12.91 -15.54
CA PRO A 299 -4.60 12.73 -15.77
C PRO A 299 -5.22 14.06 -16.24
N THR A 300 -6.05 14.02 -17.28
CA THR A 300 -6.71 15.21 -17.83
C THR A 300 -7.81 15.74 -16.90
N ASN A 301 -8.47 14.85 -16.16
CA ASN A 301 -9.55 15.19 -15.26
C ASN A 301 -9.04 15.96 -14.01
N PRO A 302 -9.52 17.19 -13.76
CA PRO A 302 -9.04 18.03 -12.64
C PRO A 302 -9.17 17.40 -11.26
N ARG A 303 -10.22 16.62 -11.00
CA ARG A 303 -10.37 15.92 -9.71
C ARG A 303 -9.30 14.84 -9.54
N ARG A 304 -8.97 14.10 -10.61
CA ARG A 304 -7.89 13.10 -10.56
C ARG A 304 -6.53 13.76 -10.31
N LEU A 305 -6.27 14.95 -10.89
CA LEU A 305 -5.06 15.73 -10.58
C LEU A 305 -4.99 16.12 -9.10
N LYS A 306 -6.09 16.64 -8.53
CA LYS A 306 -6.15 16.94 -7.09
C LYS A 306 -5.97 15.69 -6.23
N ALA A 307 -6.47 14.54 -6.67
CA ALA A 307 -6.26 13.28 -5.98
C ALA A 307 -4.78 12.86 -5.97
N LEU A 308 -4.07 13.02 -7.09
CA LEU A 308 -2.63 12.80 -7.19
C LEU A 308 -1.84 13.72 -6.25
N VAL A 309 -2.11 15.03 -6.28
CA VAL A 309 -1.46 16.02 -5.40
C VAL A 309 -1.66 15.66 -3.93
N ARG A 310 -2.88 15.25 -3.56
CA ARG A 310 -3.20 14.79 -2.21
C ARG A 310 -2.46 13.49 -1.84
N GLY A 311 -2.30 12.55 -2.77
CA GLY A 311 -1.48 11.35 -2.56
C GLY A 311 -0.04 11.73 -2.23
N MET A 312 0.52 12.69 -2.98
CA MET A 312 1.87 13.20 -2.75
C MET A 312 2.02 13.95 -1.42
N ARG A 313 0.99 14.68 -0.98
CA ARG A 313 1.00 15.46 0.26
C ARG A 313 1.32 14.62 1.50
N VAL A 314 0.94 13.34 1.50
CA VAL A 314 1.16 12.41 2.62
C VAL A 314 2.64 12.25 2.96
N PHE A 315 3.54 12.46 1.99
CA PHE A 315 4.98 12.32 2.17
C PHE A 315 5.69 13.53 2.80
N GLU A 316 4.97 14.57 3.26
CA GLU A 316 5.61 15.74 3.89
C GLU A 316 6.48 15.35 5.10
N ALA A 317 5.98 14.44 5.95
CA ALA A 317 6.70 13.99 7.13
C ALA A 317 7.99 13.25 6.76
N GLU A 318 7.93 12.39 5.72
CA GLU A 318 9.12 11.71 5.22
C GLU A 318 10.07 12.70 4.54
N ALA A 319 9.58 13.64 3.74
CA ALA A 319 10.42 14.67 3.12
C ALA A 319 11.25 15.46 4.15
N ALA A 320 10.68 15.74 5.33
CA ALA A 320 11.40 16.43 6.41
C ALA A 320 12.54 15.60 7.03
N ARG A 321 12.47 14.27 6.93
CA ARG A 321 13.49 13.32 7.44
C ARG A 321 14.59 13.01 6.41
N HIS A 322 14.36 13.30 5.14
CA HIS A 322 15.27 12.93 4.05
C HIS A 322 16.05 14.15 3.54
N ARG A 323 17.27 13.94 3.08
CA ARG A 323 18.03 15.00 2.40
C ARG A 323 17.59 15.12 0.94
N GLN A 324 17.93 16.25 0.31
CA GLN A 324 17.64 16.46 -1.11
C GLN A 324 18.28 15.35 -1.97
N GLY A 325 17.48 14.78 -2.89
CA GLY A 325 17.92 13.73 -3.83
C GLY A 325 17.94 12.30 -3.27
N GLU A 326 17.56 12.12 -2.00
CA GLU A 326 17.41 10.82 -1.36
C GLU A 326 16.13 10.09 -1.81
N ILE A 327 14.99 10.80 -1.79
CA ILE A 327 13.72 10.29 -2.31
C ILE A 327 13.64 10.52 -3.81
N ASP A 328 13.27 9.47 -4.54
CA ASP A 328 12.93 9.58 -5.95
C ASP A 328 11.46 10.02 -6.13
N TRP A 329 11.24 11.33 -6.09
CA TRP A 329 9.90 11.91 -6.16
C TRP A 329 9.17 11.60 -7.46
N LYS A 330 9.89 11.48 -8.58
CA LYS A 330 9.29 11.15 -9.88
C LYS A 330 8.75 9.73 -9.87
N ALA A 331 9.42 8.81 -9.15
CA ALA A 331 9.03 7.41 -9.06
C ALA A 331 7.73 7.31 -8.24
N LEU A 332 7.67 8.05 -7.13
CA LEU A 332 6.46 8.16 -6.33
C LEU A 332 5.29 8.76 -7.12
N ILE A 333 5.52 9.77 -7.96
CA ILE A 333 4.44 10.37 -8.77
C ILE A 333 3.90 9.35 -9.79
N PHE A 334 4.76 8.60 -10.49
CA PHE A 334 4.29 7.53 -11.37
C PHE A 334 3.58 6.41 -10.60
N ALA A 335 4.10 6.01 -9.44
CA ALA A 335 3.47 5.02 -8.58
C ALA A 335 2.06 5.46 -8.17
N GLU A 336 1.90 6.69 -7.69
CA GLU A 336 0.60 7.24 -7.30
C GLU A 336 -0.35 7.38 -8.51
N MET A 337 0.15 7.74 -9.71
CA MET A 337 -0.67 7.73 -10.92
C MET A 337 -1.18 6.32 -11.28
N ILE A 338 -0.34 5.29 -11.18
CA ILE A 338 -0.73 3.90 -11.42
C ILE A 338 -1.71 3.43 -10.33
N LYS A 339 -1.46 3.76 -9.06
CA LYS A 339 -2.32 3.44 -7.93
C LYS A 339 -3.74 4.01 -8.09
N LEU A 340 -3.86 5.23 -8.62
CA LEU A 340 -5.16 5.85 -8.93
C LEU A 340 -5.96 5.09 -10.00
N GLU A 341 -5.30 4.28 -10.84
CA GLU A 341 -5.98 3.41 -11.81
C GLU A 341 -6.24 2.01 -11.23
N SER A 342 -5.24 1.42 -10.58
CA SER A 342 -5.30 0.10 -9.93
C SER A 342 -4.14 -0.10 -8.96
N GLU A 343 -4.44 -0.13 -7.66
CA GLU A 343 -3.47 -0.44 -6.59
C GLU A 343 -2.91 -1.86 -6.70
N LEU A 344 -3.76 -2.85 -6.96
CA LEU A 344 -3.33 -4.24 -7.14
C LEU A 344 -2.37 -4.39 -8.33
N PHE A 345 -2.60 -3.63 -9.41
CA PHE A 345 -1.69 -3.64 -10.55
C PHE A 345 -0.34 -3.00 -10.19
N LEU A 346 -0.32 -1.89 -9.42
CA LEU A 346 0.93 -1.30 -8.95
C LEU A 346 1.76 -2.32 -8.17
N ASP A 347 1.16 -3.04 -7.22
CA ASP A 347 1.87 -4.04 -6.43
C ASP A 347 2.44 -5.17 -7.29
N LEU A 348 1.63 -5.69 -8.23
CA LEU A 348 2.08 -6.73 -9.16
C LEU A 348 3.19 -6.22 -10.08
N TYR A 349 3.05 -5.01 -10.61
CA TYR A 349 4.05 -4.41 -11.49
C TYR A 349 5.35 -4.11 -10.75
N ALA A 350 5.27 -3.55 -9.54
CA ALA A 350 6.44 -3.26 -8.71
C ALA A 350 7.21 -4.53 -8.36
N LYS A 351 6.50 -5.56 -7.91
CA LYS A 351 7.07 -6.87 -7.63
C LYS A 351 7.66 -7.54 -8.88
N ASP A 352 6.97 -7.44 -10.01
CA ASP A 352 7.43 -8.11 -11.22
C ASP A 352 8.62 -7.40 -11.88
N THR A 353 8.74 -6.08 -11.71
CA THR A 353 9.65 -5.21 -12.46
C THR A 353 10.87 -4.74 -11.64
N PHE A 354 10.70 -4.53 -10.33
CA PHE A 354 11.72 -3.89 -9.48
C PHE A 354 12.20 -4.77 -8.32
N GLU A 355 11.44 -5.78 -7.86
CA GLU A 355 11.97 -6.75 -6.89
C GLU A 355 12.99 -7.67 -7.58
N ASP A 356 14.19 -7.77 -7.01
CA ASP A 356 15.27 -8.62 -7.51
C ASP A 356 14.81 -10.08 -7.51
N LYS A 357 14.76 -10.69 -8.70
CA LYS A 357 14.44 -12.12 -8.86
C LYS A 357 15.68 -13.01 -8.90
N THR A 358 16.86 -12.42 -8.95
CA THR A 358 18.14 -13.11 -9.05
C THR A 358 19.06 -12.58 -7.95
N ASP A 359 19.66 -13.48 -7.16
CA ASP A 359 20.65 -13.16 -6.12
C ASP A 359 21.99 -12.64 -6.71
N ASP A 360 22.06 -12.41 -8.02
CA ASP A 360 23.22 -11.83 -8.67
C ASP A 360 23.14 -10.29 -8.56
N ASN A 361 24.06 -9.72 -7.78
CA ASN A 361 24.32 -8.29 -7.62
C ASN A 361 24.65 -7.53 -8.94
N SER A 362 24.26 -8.05 -10.11
CA SER A 362 24.38 -7.44 -11.42
C SER A 362 23.50 -6.19 -11.59
N GLY A 363 22.54 -5.94 -10.69
CA GLY A 363 21.72 -4.73 -10.65
C GLY A 363 20.91 -4.47 -11.92
N SER A 364 20.69 -5.50 -12.74
CA SER A 364 19.98 -5.40 -14.01
C SER A 364 19.02 -6.57 -14.21
N HIS A 365 17.73 -6.29 -14.04
CA HIS A 365 16.67 -7.25 -14.33
C HIS A 365 16.79 -7.72 -15.80
N PRO A 366 16.60 -9.03 -16.11
CA PRO A 366 16.82 -9.62 -17.44
C PRO A 366 16.29 -8.87 -18.68
N TRP A 367 15.27 -8.02 -18.54
CA TRP A 367 14.72 -7.23 -19.64
C TRP A 367 15.43 -5.86 -19.83
N ILE A 368 16.03 -5.30 -18.77
CA ILE A 368 16.90 -4.10 -18.84
C ILE A 368 18.16 -4.45 -19.65
N SER A 369 18.68 -5.66 -19.46
CA SER A 369 19.77 -6.24 -20.25
C SER A 369 19.33 -6.56 -21.69
N ALA A 370 18.11 -7.05 -21.91
CA ALA A 370 17.57 -7.32 -23.26
C ALA A 370 17.38 -6.04 -24.11
N ALA A 371 17.06 -4.89 -23.49
CA ALA A 371 16.97 -3.60 -24.19
C ALA A 371 18.33 -3.08 -24.72
N ILE A 372 19.43 -3.67 -24.25
CA ILE A 372 20.81 -3.41 -24.72
C ILE A 372 21.13 -4.27 -25.95
N GLU A 373 20.43 -5.38 -26.18
CA GLU A 373 20.57 -6.20 -27.39
C GLU A 373 19.74 -5.68 -28.57
N LYS A 374 20.21 -5.99 -29.79
CA LYS A 374 19.99 -5.28 -31.06
C LYS A 374 18.55 -5.13 -31.60
N ASP A 375 17.50 -5.48 -30.86
CA ASP A 375 16.11 -5.45 -31.35
C ASP A 375 15.10 -4.81 -30.37
N LYS A 376 15.11 -3.46 -30.33
CA LYS A 376 14.18 -2.66 -29.51
C LYS A 376 12.70 -2.92 -29.81
N ALA A 377 12.36 -3.34 -31.03
CA ALA A 377 10.97 -3.60 -31.41
C ALA A 377 10.47 -4.89 -30.78
N LYS A 378 11.29 -5.95 -30.81
CA LYS A 378 10.98 -7.22 -30.16
C LYS A 378 10.83 -7.07 -28.64
N ALA A 379 11.76 -6.36 -28.00
CA ALA A 379 11.69 -6.08 -26.56
C ALA A 379 10.43 -5.29 -26.16
N ARG A 380 9.95 -4.39 -27.03
CA ARG A 380 8.70 -3.67 -26.81
C ARG A 380 7.48 -4.60 -26.85
N ILE A 381 7.43 -5.52 -27.80
CA ILE A 381 6.32 -6.48 -27.93
C ILE A 381 6.26 -7.43 -26.74
N GLU A 382 7.40 -8.01 -26.35
CA GLU A 382 7.49 -8.92 -25.19
C GLU A 382 7.06 -8.21 -23.89
N GLU A 383 7.40 -6.92 -23.75
CA GLU A 383 6.99 -6.09 -22.61
C GLU A 383 5.50 -5.77 -22.61
N GLU A 384 4.93 -5.41 -23.76
CA GLU A 384 3.48 -5.20 -23.89
C GLU A 384 2.71 -6.48 -23.54
N GLU A 385 3.18 -7.66 -23.95
CA GLU A 385 2.60 -8.95 -23.57
C GLU A 385 2.73 -9.22 -22.07
N ARG A 386 3.89 -8.93 -21.47
CA ARG A 386 4.09 -9.04 -20.01
C ARG A 386 3.11 -8.17 -19.24
N ILE A 387 3.01 -6.88 -19.59
CA ILE A 387 2.11 -5.92 -18.95
C ILE A 387 0.66 -6.37 -19.12
N LYS A 388 0.25 -6.86 -20.31
CA LYS A 388 -1.09 -7.43 -20.53
C LYS A 388 -1.37 -8.60 -19.57
N GLY A 389 -0.41 -9.50 -19.38
CA GLY A 389 -0.53 -10.58 -18.40
C GLY A 389 -0.70 -10.08 -16.95
N LEU A 390 -0.01 -9.01 -16.57
CA LEU A 390 -0.19 -8.37 -15.26
C LEU A 390 -1.56 -7.68 -15.11
N LEU A 391 -2.05 -7.02 -16.17
CA LEU A 391 -3.38 -6.40 -16.20
C LEU A 391 -4.51 -7.43 -16.00
N GLU A 392 -4.36 -8.60 -16.61
CA GLU A 392 -5.28 -9.72 -16.43
C GLU A 392 -5.26 -10.25 -15.00
N LYS A 393 -4.06 -10.48 -14.43
CA LYS A 393 -3.91 -10.90 -13.02
C LYS A 393 -4.49 -9.88 -12.05
N ALA A 394 -4.35 -8.59 -12.34
CA ALA A 394 -4.94 -7.50 -11.55
C ALA A 394 -6.46 -7.35 -11.73
N GLY A 395 -7.08 -8.09 -12.65
CA GLY A 395 -8.52 -8.02 -12.90
C GLY A 395 -8.98 -6.72 -13.57
N VAL A 396 -8.09 -6.01 -14.27
CA VAL A 396 -8.44 -4.75 -14.96
C VAL A 396 -9.25 -5.09 -16.22
N LYS A 397 -10.54 -4.74 -16.24
CA LYS A 397 -11.46 -5.10 -17.35
C LYS A 397 -11.68 -3.99 -18.38
N LEU A 398 -11.62 -2.73 -17.97
CA LEU A 398 -11.92 -1.58 -18.84
C LEU A 398 -10.73 -1.29 -19.75
N GLU A 399 -10.94 -1.27 -21.07
CA GLU A 399 -9.84 -1.04 -22.03
C GLU A 399 -9.20 0.33 -21.90
N GLU A 400 -9.98 1.40 -21.69
CA GLU A 400 -9.43 2.75 -21.44
C GLU A 400 -8.45 2.76 -20.25
N LYS A 401 -8.75 1.98 -19.19
CA LYS A 401 -7.85 1.84 -18.04
C LYS A 401 -6.61 1.01 -18.37
N ARG A 402 -6.74 -0.03 -19.20
CA ARG A 402 -5.62 -0.86 -19.66
C ARG A 402 -4.63 -0.02 -20.48
N GLU A 403 -5.13 0.70 -21.48
CA GLU A 403 -4.33 1.61 -22.31
C GLU A 403 -3.62 2.65 -21.44
N ARG A 404 -4.34 3.25 -20.49
CA ARG A 404 -3.78 4.23 -19.56
C ARG A 404 -2.65 3.66 -18.70
N LEU A 405 -2.83 2.46 -18.15
CA LEU A 405 -1.80 1.79 -17.34
C LEU A 405 -0.56 1.45 -18.18
N ILE A 406 -0.74 1.00 -19.43
CA ILE A 406 0.37 0.75 -20.37
C ILE A 406 1.16 2.04 -20.61
N GLN A 407 0.48 3.16 -20.93
CA GLN A 407 1.13 4.46 -21.14
C GLN A 407 1.89 4.96 -19.90
N LEU A 408 1.37 4.70 -18.70
CA LEU A 408 2.05 5.05 -17.46
C LEU A 408 3.32 4.21 -17.24
N CYS A 409 3.27 2.91 -17.50
CA CYS A 409 4.44 2.04 -17.43
C CYS A 409 5.51 2.44 -18.47
N GLU A 410 5.10 2.75 -19.69
CA GLU A 410 6.00 3.25 -20.75
C GLU A 410 6.67 4.57 -20.32
N GLY A 411 5.90 5.54 -19.83
CA GLY A 411 6.41 6.84 -19.38
C GLY A 411 7.32 6.75 -18.15
N TRP A 412 7.00 5.86 -17.21
CA TRP A 412 7.86 5.58 -16.07
C TRP A 412 9.20 5.06 -16.60
N ARG A 413 9.21 4.04 -17.44
CA ARG A 413 10.45 3.46 -17.99
C ARG A 413 11.31 4.49 -18.73
N GLU A 414 10.71 5.31 -19.58
CA GLU A 414 11.43 6.36 -20.33
C GLU A 414 12.10 7.40 -19.41
N SER A 415 11.56 7.59 -18.19
CA SER A 415 12.10 8.54 -17.22
C SER A 415 13.37 8.08 -16.50
N TYR A 416 13.66 6.77 -16.41
CA TYR A 416 14.77 6.24 -15.59
C TYR A 416 15.95 5.64 -16.36
N GLY A 417 15.75 5.18 -17.60
CA GLY A 417 16.81 4.47 -18.32
C GLY A 417 17.27 3.20 -17.59
N ILE A 418 18.55 2.82 -17.75
CA ILE A 418 19.13 1.53 -17.27
C ILE A 418 19.48 1.55 -15.76
N TYR A 419 19.56 2.71 -15.12
CA TYR A 419 20.11 2.86 -13.76
C TYR A 419 19.11 3.50 -12.81
N GLY A 420 18.77 2.83 -11.70
CA GLY A 420 17.93 3.44 -10.66
C GLY A 420 17.05 2.51 -9.83
N GLN A 421 17.10 1.19 -10.04
CA GLN A 421 16.21 0.23 -9.37
C GLN A 421 16.17 0.39 -7.84
N HIS A 422 17.32 0.52 -7.19
CA HIS A 422 17.37 0.70 -5.74
C HIS A 422 16.67 1.98 -5.26
N LYS A 423 16.79 3.09 -5.99
CA LYS A 423 16.09 4.35 -5.66
C LYS A 423 14.59 4.24 -5.87
N ILE A 424 14.17 3.55 -6.93
CA ILE A 424 12.76 3.29 -7.20
C ILE A 424 12.17 2.39 -6.10
N MET A 425 12.88 1.32 -5.72
CA MET A 425 12.45 0.42 -4.66
C MET A 425 12.35 1.13 -3.31
N TYR A 426 13.31 1.99 -3.01
CA TYR A 426 13.27 2.84 -1.82
C TYR A 426 12.01 3.74 -1.82
N ALA A 427 11.76 4.46 -2.92
CA ALA A 427 10.55 5.26 -3.09
C ALA A 427 9.26 4.40 -2.95
N LEU A 428 9.20 3.23 -3.59
CA LEU A 428 8.04 2.35 -3.52
C LEU A 428 7.78 1.81 -2.10
N LYS A 429 8.82 1.57 -1.31
CA LYS A 429 8.69 1.15 0.10
C LYS A 429 7.98 2.23 0.93
N LEU A 430 8.26 3.50 0.67
CA LEU A 430 7.63 4.63 1.36
C LEU A 430 6.11 4.68 1.18
N LEU A 431 5.56 4.12 0.08
CA LEU A 431 4.10 4.02 -0.11
C LEU A 431 3.42 3.10 0.92
N LYS A 432 4.18 2.16 1.48
CA LYS A 432 3.68 1.13 2.40
C LYS A 432 3.94 1.51 3.85
N GLN A 433 5.13 2.01 4.14
CA GLN A 433 5.54 2.36 5.50
C GLN A 433 6.66 3.42 5.50
N PRO A 434 6.76 4.24 6.56
CA PRO A 434 7.90 5.12 6.79
C PRO A 434 9.23 4.37 6.82
N GLU A 435 10.32 5.03 6.43
CA GLU A 435 11.64 4.41 6.50
C GLU A 435 12.13 4.30 7.96
N THR A 436 12.77 3.18 8.29
CA THR A 436 13.35 2.95 9.63
C THR A 436 14.46 3.97 9.94
N LEU A 437 15.34 4.19 8.96
CA LEU A 437 16.49 5.08 9.04
C LEU A 437 16.72 5.73 7.68
N THR A 438 16.76 7.05 7.62
CA THR A 438 17.10 7.78 6.40
C THR A 438 18.62 7.96 6.26
N TRP A 439 19.09 8.22 5.05
CA TRP A 439 20.49 8.60 4.80
C TRP A 439 20.86 9.92 5.49
N ALA A 440 19.94 10.87 5.59
CA ALA A 440 20.17 12.11 6.34
C ALA A 440 20.34 11.85 7.85
N GLU A 441 19.53 10.95 8.42
CA GLU A 441 19.65 10.50 9.81
C GLU A 441 20.98 9.76 10.01
N PHE A 442 21.33 8.85 9.10
CA PHE A 442 22.63 8.15 9.12
C PHE A 442 23.82 9.12 9.02
N ASP A 443 23.78 10.14 8.16
CA ASP A 443 24.83 11.17 8.08
C ASP A 443 25.00 11.88 9.44
N SER A 444 23.89 12.15 10.13
CA SER A 444 23.90 12.77 11.46
C SER A 444 24.55 11.85 12.51
N PHE A 445 24.25 10.55 12.45
CA PHE A 445 24.86 9.51 13.28
C PHE A 445 26.36 9.43 13.02
N TRP A 446 26.78 9.32 11.76
CA TRP A 446 28.17 9.22 11.37
C TRP A 446 28.98 10.44 11.83
N LYS A 447 28.41 11.64 11.67
CA LYS A 447 29.01 12.89 12.14
C LYS A 447 29.15 12.95 13.66
N LEU A 448 28.17 12.42 14.41
CA LEU A 448 28.25 12.34 15.86
C LEU A 448 29.37 11.41 16.31
N TRP A 449 29.46 10.21 15.71
CA TRP A 449 30.49 9.24 16.04
C TRP A 449 31.91 9.74 15.67
N SER A 450 32.11 10.14 14.42
CA SER A 450 33.42 10.55 13.89
C SER A 450 34.05 11.76 14.57
N LYS A 451 33.24 12.62 15.22
CA LYS A 451 33.76 13.79 15.94
C LYS A 451 34.49 13.43 17.23
N ASN A 452 33.98 12.44 17.96
CA ASN A 452 34.41 12.15 19.34
C ASN A 452 35.00 10.74 19.50
N ASN A 453 34.85 9.85 18.51
CA ASN A 453 35.17 8.41 18.58
C ASN A 453 34.66 7.76 19.88
N ASN A 454 33.57 8.29 20.44
CA ASN A 454 33.04 7.90 21.74
C ASN A 454 31.70 7.19 21.54
N PHE A 455 31.74 5.86 21.65
CA PHE A 455 30.57 5.00 21.45
C PHE A 455 29.43 5.28 22.45
N SER A 456 29.76 5.69 23.69
CA SER A 456 28.76 5.97 24.73
C SER A 456 27.82 7.14 24.40
N GLU A 457 28.26 8.06 23.52
CA GLU A 457 27.47 9.23 23.11
C GLU A 457 26.40 8.89 22.06
N LEU A 458 26.40 7.66 21.52
CA LEU A 458 25.42 7.22 20.52
C LEU A 458 24.07 6.84 21.15
N SER A 459 24.03 6.47 22.44
CA SER A 459 22.80 6.00 23.09
C SER A 459 21.64 7.02 23.04
N PRO A 460 21.85 8.31 23.35
CA PRO A 460 20.81 9.34 23.21
C PRO A 460 20.33 9.50 21.76
N TRP A 461 21.23 9.36 20.78
CA TRP A 461 20.87 9.44 19.36
C TRP A 461 19.92 8.30 18.97
N PHE A 462 20.22 7.06 19.39
CA PHE A 462 19.34 5.91 19.17
C PHE A 462 17.99 6.06 19.86
N GLU A 463 17.95 6.58 21.09
CA GLU A 463 16.68 6.82 21.81
C GLU A 463 15.80 7.86 21.14
N HIS A 464 16.40 8.91 20.58
CA HIS A 464 15.67 9.92 19.84
C HIS A 464 15.03 9.34 18.56
N HIS A 465 15.83 8.63 17.76
CA HIS A 465 15.36 8.09 16.47
C HIS A 465 14.40 6.91 16.63
N ALA A 466 14.57 6.06 17.66
CA ALA A 466 13.59 5.03 18.00
C ALA A 466 12.20 5.62 18.28
N LYS A 467 12.14 6.74 19.00
CA LYS A 467 10.87 7.46 19.26
C LYS A 467 10.30 8.08 18.00
N GLN A 468 11.14 8.69 17.15
CA GLN A 468 10.72 9.33 15.91
C GLN A 468 10.16 8.32 14.91
N ALA A 469 10.83 7.18 14.73
CA ALA A 469 10.41 6.09 13.85
C ALA A 469 9.31 5.21 14.46
N GLN A 470 8.98 5.40 15.75
CA GLN A 470 8.06 4.55 16.52
C GLN A 470 8.45 3.06 16.48
N LYS A 471 9.77 2.80 16.55
CA LYS A 471 10.35 1.46 16.49
C LYS A 471 11.19 1.15 17.72
N PRO A 472 11.37 -0.14 18.07
CA PRO A 472 12.32 -0.57 19.08
C PRO A 472 13.73 -0.03 18.82
N LYS A 473 14.48 0.25 19.89
CA LYS A 473 15.83 0.83 19.81
C LYS A 473 16.80 -0.09 19.08
N ASP A 474 16.70 -1.38 19.31
CA ASP A 474 17.50 -2.41 18.66
C ASP A 474 17.22 -2.53 17.17
N GLU A 475 16.00 -2.33 16.69
CA GLU A 475 15.73 -2.23 15.24
C GLU A 475 16.47 -1.06 14.59
N ILE A 476 16.52 0.11 15.24
CA ILE A 476 17.30 1.26 14.73
C ILE A 476 18.80 0.93 14.71
N VAL A 477 19.31 0.25 15.74
CA VAL A 477 20.71 -0.17 15.79
C VAL A 477 21.02 -1.16 14.66
N GLN A 478 20.15 -2.15 14.44
CA GLN A 478 20.30 -3.11 13.34
C GLN A 478 20.35 -2.41 11.98
N GLU A 479 19.45 -1.46 11.73
CA GLU A 479 19.42 -0.71 10.47
C GLU A 479 20.68 0.15 10.28
N VAL A 480 21.21 0.76 11.36
CA VAL A 480 22.50 1.46 11.32
C VAL A 480 23.62 0.50 10.93
N LEU A 481 23.68 -0.71 11.51
CA LEU A 481 24.69 -1.71 11.15
C LEU A 481 24.55 -2.14 9.68
N ILE A 482 23.34 -2.41 9.21
CA ILE A 482 23.09 -2.74 7.79
C ILE A 482 23.56 -1.59 6.87
N THR A 483 23.25 -0.34 7.25
CA THR A 483 23.65 0.86 6.51
C THR A 483 25.17 1.05 6.51
N LEU A 484 25.86 0.72 7.61
CA LEU A 484 27.32 0.71 7.68
C LEU A 484 27.94 -0.28 6.70
N ALA A 485 27.36 -1.49 6.53
CA ALA A 485 27.84 -2.45 5.53
C ALA A 485 27.72 -1.89 4.10
N GLN A 486 26.63 -1.18 3.79
CA GLN A 486 26.44 -0.53 2.49
C GLN A 486 27.44 0.61 2.26
N GLN A 487 27.71 1.45 3.28
CA GLN A 487 28.71 2.52 3.17
C GLN A 487 30.12 1.98 3.03
N TYR A 488 30.43 0.86 3.69
CA TYR A 488 31.69 0.16 3.53
C TYR A 488 31.89 -0.33 2.08
N ASP A 489 30.87 -0.97 1.47
CA ASP A 489 30.90 -1.37 0.07
C ASP A 489 31.12 -0.17 -0.87
N LEU A 490 30.40 0.94 -0.65
CA LEU A 490 30.52 2.16 -1.44
C LEU A 490 31.92 2.81 -1.34
N HIS A 491 32.54 2.78 -0.17
CA HIS A 491 33.91 3.29 -0.02
C HIS A 491 34.92 2.45 -0.79
N LEU A 492 34.77 1.12 -0.80
CA LEU A 492 35.66 0.25 -1.57
C LEU A 492 35.42 0.32 -3.08
N GLU A 493 34.18 0.52 -3.51
CA GLU A 493 33.88 0.81 -4.92
C GLU A 493 34.55 2.11 -5.40
N LYS A 494 34.49 3.16 -4.57
CA LYS A 494 35.21 4.42 -4.82
C LYS A 494 36.72 4.21 -4.82
N ALA A 495 37.24 3.42 -3.88
CA ALA A 495 38.67 3.09 -3.83
C ALA A 495 39.14 2.37 -5.11
N GLY A 496 38.31 1.49 -5.67
CA GLY A 496 38.61 0.77 -6.92
C GLY A 496 38.46 1.61 -8.20
N SER A 497 37.77 2.74 -8.16
CA SER A 497 37.47 3.58 -9.33
C SER A 497 38.33 4.84 -9.44
N VAL A 498 38.98 5.28 -8.36
CA VAL A 498 39.86 6.45 -8.38
C VAL A 498 41.20 6.18 -9.04
N ALA A 499 41.75 7.19 -9.71
CA ALA A 499 43.02 7.08 -10.43
C ALA A 499 44.27 7.27 -9.54
N LEU A 500 44.15 8.03 -8.45
CA LEU A 500 45.28 8.38 -7.58
C LEU A 500 45.36 7.45 -6.38
N ARG A 501 46.58 6.99 -6.07
CA ARG A 501 46.85 6.15 -4.89
C ARG A 501 46.47 6.84 -3.58
N SER A 502 46.73 8.14 -3.44
CA SER A 502 46.35 8.90 -2.24
C SER A 502 44.84 8.93 -2.00
N ASP A 503 44.05 8.99 -3.08
CA ASP A 503 42.60 9.01 -3.00
C ASP A 503 42.07 7.60 -2.68
N GLN A 504 42.68 6.57 -3.26
CA GLN A 504 42.38 5.17 -2.92
C GLN A 504 42.65 4.90 -1.44
N GLU A 505 43.84 5.27 -0.94
CA GLU A 505 44.21 5.15 0.48
C GLU A 505 43.23 5.90 1.39
N ALA A 506 42.76 7.10 1.00
CA ALA A 506 41.77 7.85 1.76
C ALA A 506 40.39 7.16 1.83
N TYR A 507 39.96 6.47 0.78
CA TYR A 507 38.71 5.70 0.81
C TYR A 507 38.85 4.38 1.59
N VAL A 508 40.00 3.71 1.49
CA VAL A 508 40.32 2.53 2.32
C VAL A 508 40.33 2.90 3.80
N GLU A 509 40.87 4.06 4.17
CA GLU A 509 40.84 4.53 5.56
C GLU A 509 39.41 4.77 6.07
N LYS A 510 38.52 5.32 5.23
CA LYS A 510 37.09 5.45 5.60
C LYS A 510 36.40 4.09 5.78
N ALA A 511 36.73 3.10 4.94
CA ALA A 511 36.24 1.74 5.11
C ALA A 511 36.75 1.13 6.44
N LYS A 512 38.00 1.41 6.80
CA LYS A 512 38.59 1.02 8.08
C LYS A 512 37.89 1.65 9.29
N GLU A 513 37.56 2.94 9.24
CA GLU A 513 36.77 3.60 10.29
C GLU A 513 35.44 2.87 10.56
N ILE A 514 34.78 2.37 9.51
CA ILE A 514 33.56 1.57 9.65
C ILE A 514 33.82 0.26 10.41
N LEU A 515 34.93 -0.43 10.14
CA LEU A 515 35.31 -1.66 10.87
C LEU A 515 35.60 -1.38 12.35
N ILE A 516 36.18 -0.22 12.68
CA ILE A 516 36.40 0.23 14.07
C ILE A 516 35.06 0.44 14.78
N LEU A 517 34.10 1.07 14.10
CA LEU A 517 32.76 1.26 14.66
C LEU A 517 32.04 -0.08 14.89
N TYR A 518 32.11 -1.00 13.92
CA TYR A 518 31.61 -2.37 14.09
C TYR A 518 32.20 -3.07 15.30
N ASN A 519 33.53 -2.97 15.50
CA ASN A 519 34.18 -3.51 16.70
C ASN A 519 33.63 -2.91 17.99
N SER A 520 33.33 -1.61 17.99
CA SER A 520 32.74 -0.92 19.14
C SER A 520 31.35 -1.48 19.49
N PHE A 521 30.52 -1.79 18.49
CA PHE A 521 29.22 -2.46 18.69
C PHE A 521 29.32 -3.91 19.20
N ILE A 522 30.47 -4.58 19.02
CA ILE A 522 30.71 -5.93 19.55
C ILE A 522 31.25 -5.89 20.99
N ASP A 523 32.03 -4.85 21.30
CA ASP A 523 32.71 -4.70 22.58
C ASP A 523 31.85 -4.05 23.66
N GLN A 524 30.95 -3.14 23.27
CA GLN A 524 30.24 -2.27 24.19
C GLN A 524 28.72 -2.45 24.05
N ASP A 525 28.02 -2.56 25.18
CA ASP A 525 26.56 -2.62 25.20
C ASP A 525 25.94 -1.26 24.92
N ILE A 526 24.79 -1.28 24.23
CA ILE A 526 23.90 -0.12 24.13
C ILE A 526 22.77 -0.33 25.13
N PRO A 527 22.53 0.62 26.06
CA PRO A 527 21.43 0.52 27.01
C PRO A 527 20.10 0.27 26.30
N ASN A 528 19.34 -0.74 26.73
CA ASN A 528 18.07 -1.17 26.13
C ASN A 528 18.15 -1.65 24.66
N ALA A 529 19.34 -2.04 24.19
CA ALA A 529 19.55 -2.74 22.92
C ALA A 529 20.69 -3.75 23.11
N PRO A 530 20.43 -4.89 23.80
CA PRO A 530 21.48 -5.86 24.12
C PRO A 530 22.03 -6.51 22.85
N HIS A 531 23.28 -6.98 22.90
CA HIS A 531 23.93 -7.70 21.79
C HIS A 531 23.06 -8.81 21.20
N ALA A 532 22.27 -9.49 22.03
CA ALA A 532 21.37 -10.56 21.62
C ALA A 532 20.29 -10.15 20.61
N THR A 533 19.91 -8.87 20.59
CA THR A 533 18.90 -8.37 19.65
C THR A 533 19.50 -7.59 18.48
N ILE A 534 20.77 -7.16 18.55
CA ILE A 534 21.40 -6.35 17.49
C ILE A 534 22.40 -7.13 16.62
N LEU A 535 23.06 -8.17 17.15
CA LEU A 535 24.02 -9.00 16.40
C LEU A 535 23.30 -10.13 15.64
N THR A 536 22.35 -9.74 14.78
CA THR A 536 21.47 -10.67 14.09
C THR A 536 22.14 -11.31 12.87
N VAL A 537 21.58 -12.43 12.43
CA VAL A 537 22.01 -13.15 11.21
C VAL A 537 21.88 -12.25 9.98
N GLU A 538 20.86 -11.40 9.92
CA GLU A 538 20.63 -10.48 8.81
C GLU A 538 21.72 -9.41 8.71
N VAL A 539 22.06 -8.77 9.84
CA VAL A 539 23.17 -7.81 9.91
C VAL A 539 24.48 -8.48 9.50
N PHE A 540 24.75 -9.68 10.03
CA PHE A 540 25.94 -10.43 9.66
C PHE A 540 25.99 -10.75 8.18
N LYS A 541 24.88 -11.21 7.57
CA LYS A 541 24.77 -11.50 6.13
C LYS A 541 25.13 -10.28 5.28
N LYS A 542 24.66 -9.08 5.65
CA LYS A 542 24.98 -7.83 4.95
C LYS A 542 26.46 -7.48 5.10
N LEU A 543 27.03 -7.57 6.30
CA LEU A 543 28.44 -7.30 6.57
C LEU A 543 29.37 -8.25 5.81
N ILE A 544 29.18 -9.56 5.95
CA ILE A 544 30.05 -10.55 5.31
C ILE A 544 29.92 -10.53 3.78
N GLY A 545 28.72 -10.24 3.24
CA GLY A 545 28.52 -10.05 1.81
C GLY A 545 29.31 -8.86 1.26
N ALA A 546 29.26 -7.72 1.97
CA ALA A 546 30.03 -6.54 1.62
C ALA A 546 31.55 -6.79 1.67
N ILE A 547 32.04 -7.46 2.72
CA ILE A 547 33.47 -7.83 2.84
C ILE A 547 33.88 -8.83 1.75
N GLY A 548 33.08 -9.88 1.54
CA GLY A 548 33.39 -10.97 0.61
C GLY A 548 33.60 -10.51 -0.82
N LYS A 549 32.81 -9.52 -1.28
CA LYS A 549 32.93 -8.89 -2.61
C LYS A 549 34.33 -8.35 -2.89
N TRP A 550 35.00 -7.80 -1.87
CA TRP A 550 36.30 -7.14 -2.03
C TRP A 550 37.48 -7.92 -1.45
N PHE A 551 37.24 -9.02 -0.75
CA PHE A 551 38.26 -9.72 0.05
C PHE A 551 39.47 -10.25 -0.75
N HIS A 552 39.29 -10.44 -2.06
CA HIS A 552 40.35 -10.89 -2.97
C HIS A 552 41.34 -9.79 -3.37
N PHE A 553 41.00 -8.51 -3.18
CA PHE A 553 41.91 -7.38 -3.42
C PHE A 553 42.97 -7.30 -2.32
N ARG A 554 44.20 -7.72 -2.67
CA ARG A 554 45.38 -7.75 -1.77
C ARG A 554 46.67 -7.28 -2.46
N GLY A 555 46.55 -6.59 -3.59
CA GLY A 555 47.70 -6.23 -4.43
C GLY A 555 48.62 -5.15 -3.85
N ASN A 556 48.10 -4.31 -2.94
CA ASN A 556 48.86 -3.25 -2.27
C ASN A 556 48.85 -3.44 -0.74
N GLU A 557 49.60 -2.60 -0.02
CA GLU A 557 49.72 -2.68 1.44
C GLU A 557 48.45 -2.25 2.18
N SER A 558 47.79 -1.17 1.73
CA SER A 558 46.58 -0.66 2.37
C SER A 558 45.43 -1.68 2.32
N ASP A 559 45.20 -2.31 1.17
CA ASP A 559 44.19 -3.36 1.02
C ASP A 559 44.53 -4.58 1.89
N ARG A 560 45.81 -5.01 1.94
CA ARG A 560 46.22 -6.14 2.78
C ARG A 560 45.94 -5.90 4.26
N ASN A 561 46.29 -4.72 4.76
CA ASN A 561 46.02 -4.34 6.15
C ASN A 561 44.52 -4.31 6.43
N LEU A 562 43.71 -3.77 5.51
CA LEU A 562 42.25 -3.77 5.65
C LEU A 562 41.69 -5.21 5.71
N ARG A 563 42.18 -6.13 4.86
CA ARG A 563 41.73 -7.54 4.89
C ARG A 563 42.06 -8.24 6.19
N GLU A 564 43.20 -7.92 6.81
CA GLU A 564 43.54 -8.46 8.13
C GLU A 564 42.55 -7.97 9.20
N GLU A 565 42.15 -6.70 9.16
CA GLU A 565 41.16 -6.13 10.09
C GLU A 565 39.75 -6.74 9.87
N GLU A 566 39.37 -7.00 8.62
CA GLU A 566 38.12 -7.72 8.29
C GLU A 566 38.10 -9.13 8.85
N GLU A 567 39.19 -9.89 8.71
CA GLU A 567 39.33 -11.24 9.28
C GLU A 567 39.16 -11.21 10.81
N VAL A 568 39.82 -10.27 11.47
CA VAL A 568 39.73 -10.10 12.93
C VAL A 568 38.31 -9.76 13.35
N LEU A 569 37.65 -8.82 12.67
CA LEU A 569 36.29 -8.41 12.97
C LEU A 569 35.30 -9.57 12.83
N LEU A 570 35.34 -10.31 11.71
CA LEU A 570 34.41 -11.40 11.45
C LEU A 570 34.59 -12.55 12.45
N LYS A 571 35.83 -12.91 12.79
CA LYS A 571 36.11 -13.92 13.83
C LYS A 571 35.58 -13.49 15.19
N LYS A 572 35.78 -12.22 15.54
CA LYS A 572 35.28 -11.66 16.80
C LYS A 572 33.76 -11.63 16.86
N TRP A 573 33.10 -11.25 15.76
CA TRP A 573 31.64 -11.26 15.65
C TRP A 573 31.08 -12.66 15.89
N VAL A 574 31.58 -13.66 15.14
CA VAL A 574 31.12 -15.05 15.27
C VAL A 574 31.40 -15.61 16.66
N GLN A 575 32.55 -15.31 17.26
CA GLN A 575 32.86 -15.74 18.63
C GLN A 575 31.90 -15.10 19.66
N LYS A 576 31.56 -13.81 19.48
CA LYS A 576 30.62 -13.10 20.35
C LYS A 576 29.21 -13.68 20.23
N THR A 577 28.70 -13.88 19.01
CA THR A 577 27.36 -14.42 18.79
C THR A 577 27.25 -15.86 19.25
N ARG A 578 28.31 -16.66 19.08
CA ARG A 578 28.41 -18.00 19.66
C ARG A 578 28.32 -17.99 21.19
N ASN A 579 29.07 -17.11 21.85
CA ASN A 579 29.00 -16.99 23.32
C ASN A 579 27.59 -16.60 23.80
N LEU A 580 26.78 -15.99 22.94
CA LEU A 580 25.38 -15.62 23.18
C LEU A 580 24.37 -16.68 22.70
N GLY A 581 24.83 -17.75 22.02
CA GLY A 581 23.97 -18.81 21.46
C GLY A 581 23.16 -18.41 20.21
N LEU A 582 23.61 -17.39 19.47
CA LEU A 582 22.91 -16.80 18.31
C LEU A 582 23.45 -17.26 16.95
N ASP A 583 24.46 -18.12 16.93
CA ASP A 583 25.20 -18.56 15.75
C ASP A 583 24.51 -19.71 14.98
N GLN A 584 23.38 -20.19 15.48
CA GLN A 584 22.66 -21.37 14.95
C GLN A 584 22.39 -21.26 13.45
N ASP A 585 22.01 -20.09 12.94
CA ASP A 585 21.69 -19.90 11.51
C ASP A 585 22.86 -19.33 10.68
N TYR A 586 24.01 -19.05 11.29
CA TYR A 586 25.17 -18.47 10.60
C TYR A 586 25.77 -19.45 9.58
N GLN A 587 25.67 -20.76 9.84
CA GLN A 587 26.17 -21.79 8.92
C GLN A 587 25.50 -21.72 7.55
N SER A 588 24.20 -21.38 7.50
CA SER A 588 23.45 -21.20 6.25
C SER A 588 24.01 -20.03 5.43
N CYS A 589 24.36 -18.93 6.10
CA CYS A 589 24.93 -17.74 5.49
C CYS A 589 26.32 -18.01 4.91
N LEU A 590 27.19 -18.70 5.68
CA LEU A 590 28.54 -19.05 5.24
C LEU A 590 28.56 -20.03 4.06
N THR A 591 27.59 -20.95 4.00
CA THR A 591 27.51 -21.96 2.93
C THR A 591 27.10 -21.35 1.58
N LYS A 592 26.11 -20.44 1.56
CA LYS A 592 25.64 -19.79 0.32
C LYS A 592 26.76 -18.94 -0.32
N LEU A 593 27.46 -18.16 0.49
CA LEU A 593 28.55 -17.29 0.05
C LEU A 593 29.78 -18.04 -0.52
N LYS A 594 29.95 -19.32 -0.15
CA LYS A 594 30.98 -20.19 -0.74
C LYS A 594 30.64 -20.60 -2.17
N ASN A 595 29.36 -20.82 -2.48
CA ASN A 595 28.91 -21.37 -3.76
C ASN A 595 28.73 -20.31 -4.85
N ASP A 596 28.42 -19.07 -4.48
CA ASP A 596 27.95 -18.09 -5.47
C ASP A 596 29.08 -17.57 -6.38
N HIS A 597 30.30 -17.29 -5.90
CA HIS A 597 31.28 -16.54 -6.73
C HIS A 597 32.77 -16.88 -6.55
N PHE A 598 33.17 -17.87 -5.74
CA PHE A 598 34.57 -17.97 -5.31
C PHE A 598 35.05 -19.42 -5.28
N GLY A 599 35.96 -19.78 -6.19
CA GLY A 599 36.51 -21.13 -6.34
C GLY A 599 37.10 -21.72 -5.05
N GLU A 600 37.29 -23.04 -5.05
CA GLU A 600 37.64 -23.83 -3.85
C GLU A 600 39.02 -23.51 -3.23
N GLU A 601 39.85 -22.70 -3.89
CA GLU A 601 41.21 -22.36 -3.47
C GLU A 601 41.41 -20.84 -3.33
N GLY A 602 41.86 -20.39 -2.16
CA GLY A 602 42.22 -18.98 -1.91
C GLY A 602 42.02 -18.50 -0.46
N ASN A 603 42.40 -17.25 -0.18
CA ASN A 603 42.29 -16.63 1.16
C ASN A 603 40.84 -16.54 1.66
N LEU A 604 39.88 -16.32 0.76
CA LEU A 604 38.46 -16.22 1.11
C LEU A 604 37.89 -17.59 1.51
N ALA A 605 38.21 -18.65 0.75
CA ALA A 605 37.84 -20.02 1.10
C ALA A 605 38.44 -20.46 2.45
N ARG A 606 39.68 -20.04 2.74
CA ARG A 606 40.31 -20.21 4.06
C ARG A 606 39.50 -19.51 5.15
N LEU A 607 39.18 -18.22 4.98
CA LEU A 607 38.41 -17.47 5.96
C LEU A 607 37.05 -18.13 6.22
N TYR A 608 36.32 -18.52 5.18
CA TYR A 608 35.04 -19.20 5.34
C TYR A 608 35.16 -20.51 6.12
N ARG A 609 36.23 -21.29 5.89
CA ARG A 609 36.49 -22.52 6.65
C ARG A 609 36.73 -22.21 8.12
N GLU A 610 37.59 -21.24 8.42
CA GLU A 610 37.90 -20.84 9.80
C GLU A 610 36.65 -20.30 10.52
N LEU A 611 35.82 -19.49 9.87
CA LEU A 611 34.55 -19.02 10.44
C LEU A 611 33.57 -20.19 10.65
N SER A 612 33.48 -21.12 9.70
CA SER A 612 32.62 -22.30 9.80
C SER A 612 33.07 -23.24 10.92
N GLU A 613 34.36 -23.36 11.19
CA GLU A 613 34.88 -24.12 12.33
C GLU A 613 34.47 -23.48 13.67
N ILE A 614 34.51 -22.14 13.77
CA ILE A 614 34.07 -21.42 14.97
C ILE A 614 32.56 -21.62 15.20
N VAL A 615 31.74 -21.50 14.16
CA VAL A 615 30.28 -21.72 14.21
C VAL A 615 29.95 -23.20 14.50
N GLY A 616 30.60 -24.13 13.79
CA GLY A 616 30.35 -25.57 13.93
C GLY A 616 30.60 -26.09 15.35
N ALA A 617 31.65 -25.59 16.01
CA ALA A 617 31.91 -25.94 17.41
C ALA A 617 30.85 -25.41 18.41
N GLY A 618 30.05 -24.42 18.02
CA GLY A 618 28.87 -23.95 18.79
C GLY A 618 27.62 -24.78 18.48
N MET A 619 27.47 -25.24 17.24
CA MET A 619 26.37 -26.07 16.78
C MET A 619 26.24 -27.37 17.58
N ASP A 620 27.34 -28.04 17.91
CA ASP A 620 27.33 -29.27 18.69
C ASP A 620 26.72 -29.07 20.09
N GLN A 621 27.00 -27.91 20.72
CA GLN A 621 26.43 -27.55 22.01
C GLN A 621 24.93 -27.21 21.88
N ALA A 622 24.55 -26.46 20.85
CA ALA A 622 23.16 -26.09 20.59
C ALA A 622 22.29 -27.33 20.30
N VAL A 623 22.76 -28.23 19.45
CA VAL A 623 22.13 -29.53 19.19
C VAL A 623 22.04 -30.35 20.47
N GLY A 624 23.10 -30.35 21.28
CA GLY A 624 23.07 -31.04 22.56
C GLY A 624 22.04 -30.49 23.54
N MET A 625 21.82 -29.17 23.57
CA MET A 625 20.74 -28.56 24.34
C MET A 625 19.37 -28.95 23.80
N VAL A 626 19.20 -28.98 22.47
CA VAL A 626 17.94 -29.40 21.82
C VAL A 626 17.61 -30.85 22.15
N LEU A 627 18.58 -31.76 22.00
CA LEU A 627 18.37 -33.19 22.28
C LEU A 627 18.05 -33.47 23.76
N LYS A 628 18.52 -32.63 24.69
CA LYS A 628 18.24 -32.77 26.14
C LYS A 628 17.01 -32.00 26.64
N LYS A 629 16.43 -31.12 25.83
CA LYS A 629 15.31 -30.27 26.25
C LYS A 629 13.97 -31.00 26.01
N GLU A 630 13.03 -30.86 26.95
CA GLU A 630 11.66 -31.34 26.75
C GLU A 630 11.04 -30.74 25.48
N GLU A 631 10.56 -31.62 24.60
CA GLU A 631 9.99 -31.25 23.30
C GLU A 631 10.99 -30.50 22.38
N GLY A 632 12.29 -30.64 22.63
CA GLY A 632 13.36 -29.89 21.99
C GLY A 632 13.35 -30.00 20.47
N ILE A 633 13.29 -31.22 19.93
CA ILE A 633 13.15 -31.47 18.49
C ILE A 633 11.83 -30.86 18.02
N SER A 634 10.68 -31.32 18.51
CA SER A 634 9.36 -30.84 18.04
C SER A 634 9.17 -29.30 18.03
N LYS A 635 9.81 -28.54 18.95
CA LYS A 635 9.69 -27.07 19.07
C LYS A 635 10.56 -26.27 18.12
N ILE A 636 11.63 -26.85 17.57
CA ILE A 636 12.46 -26.16 16.57
C ILE A 636 11.95 -26.39 15.14
N PHE A 637 10.95 -27.26 14.92
CA PHE A 637 10.42 -27.56 13.58
C PHE A 637 9.23 -26.75 13.05
N PRO A 638 8.51 -25.89 13.81
CA PRO A 638 7.61 -24.88 13.23
C PRO A 638 8.38 -23.88 12.33
N ASP A 639 7.68 -23.27 11.38
CA ASP A 639 8.28 -22.42 10.33
C ASP A 639 9.21 -21.32 10.91
N GLY A 640 10.47 -21.31 10.45
CA GLY A 640 11.43 -20.21 10.65
C GLY A 640 12.33 -20.24 11.88
N ILE A 641 12.27 -21.27 12.75
CA ILE A 641 13.11 -21.35 13.96
C ILE A 641 14.17 -22.47 13.81
N GLY A 642 15.43 -22.19 14.16
CA GLY A 642 16.47 -23.21 14.33
C GLY A 642 16.91 -23.95 13.07
N GLU A 643 16.79 -23.35 11.89
CA GLU A 643 17.02 -24.00 10.59
C GLU A 643 18.44 -24.57 10.46
N GLY A 644 19.45 -23.88 11.00
CA GLY A 644 20.81 -24.42 11.03
C GLY A 644 20.98 -25.65 11.93
N ILE A 645 20.23 -25.73 13.03
CA ILE A 645 20.18 -26.94 13.88
C ILE A 645 19.53 -28.10 13.11
N LYS A 646 18.45 -27.84 12.37
CA LYS A 646 17.80 -28.88 11.53
C LYS A 646 18.77 -29.42 10.50
N LYS A 647 19.46 -28.54 9.79
CA LYS A 647 20.44 -28.92 8.78
C LYS A 647 21.59 -29.72 9.38
N ALA A 648 22.09 -29.33 10.56
CA ALA A 648 23.15 -30.07 11.25
C ALA A 648 22.67 -31.46 11.70
N LEU A 649 21.44 -31.59 12.19
CA LEU A 649 20.84 -32.88 12.60
C LEU A 649 20.55 -33.80 11.40
N LEU A 650 20.16 -33.25 10.26
CA LEU A 650 19.78 -34.01 9.05
C LEU A 650 20.92 -34.26 8.07
N ASN A 651 22.12 -33.71 8.31
CA ASN A 651 23.32 -33.98 7.52
C ASN A 651 24.26 -34.89 8.32
N ALA A 652 24.47 -36.11 7.84
CA ALA A 652 25.27 -37.12 8.53
C ALA A 652 26.78 -36.84 8.59
N ASP A 653 27.26 -35.91 7.76
CA ASP A 653 28.66 -35.47 7.76
C ASP A 653 28.88 -34.19 8.58
N SER A 654 27.85 -33.72 9.31
CA SER A 654 28.01 -32.58 10.20
C SER A 654 28.90 -32.90 11.41
N SER A 655 29.43 -31.86 12.05
CA SER A 655 30.23 -31.97 13.29
C SER A 655 29.47 -32.66 14.43
N VAL A 656 28.14 -32.61 14.39
CA VAL A 656 27.23 -33.21 15.37
C VAL A 656 27.38 -34.73 15.42
N TRP A 657 27.61 -35.35 14.26
CA TRP A 657 27.67 -36.80 14.07
C TRP A 657 29.11 -37.31 13.85
N THR A 658 30.09 -36.41 13.77
CA THR A 658 31.49 -36.75 13.52
C THR A 658 32.38 -36.41 14.73
N PRO A 659 33.36 -37.27 15.10
CA PRO A 659 33.66 -38.57 14.53
C PRO A 659 32.58 -39.62 14.87
N ARG A 660 32.24 -40.48 13.89
CA ARG A 660 31.19 -41.50 14.04
C ARG A 660 31.55 -42.52 15.12
N GLY A 661 30.57 -42.93 15.90
CA GLY A 661 30.72 -43.84 17.04
C GLY A 661 31.25 -43.18 18.33
N ASN A 662 31.57 -41.88 18.31
CA ASN A 662 31.94 -41.12 19.50
C ASN A 662 31.56 -39.63 19.39
N SER A 663 30.56 -39.32 18.57
CA SER A 663 30.14 -37.94 18.34
C SER A 663 29.40 -37.37 19.55
N PRO A 664 29.35 -36.04 19.71
CA PRO A 664 28.60 -35.40 20.79
C PRO A 664 27.12 -35.81 20.81
N ALA A 665 26.47 -35.95 19.66
CA ALA A 665 25.08 -36.40 19.60
C ALA A 665 24.91 -37.86 20.02
N GLU A 666 25.78 -38.77 19.57
CA GLU A 666 25.73 -40.18 20.00
C GLU A 666 25.94 -40.34 21.50
N GLN A 667 26.84 -39.55 22.10
CA GLN A 667 27.04 -39.54 23.56
C GLN A 667 25.77 -39.09 24.29
N ILE A 668 25.05 -38.09 23.77
CA ILE A 668 23.78 -37.65 24.34
C ILE A 668 22.70 -38.71 24.16
N LEU A 669 22.56 -39.28 22.96
CA LEU A 669 21.61 -40.36 22.67
C LEU A 669 21.82 -41.56 23.60
N SER A 670 23.07 -41.86 23.99
CA SER A 670 23.37 -42.94 24.94
C SER A 670 22.76 -42.74 26.34
N THR A 671 22.37 -41.51 26.72
CA THR A 671 21.74 -41.22 28.03
C THR A 671 20.22 -41.42 28.03
N ALA A 672 19.61 -41.80 26.89
CA ALA A 672 18.16 -41.94 26.74
C ALA A 672 17.50 -42.91 27.74
N VAL A 673 18.25 -43.90 28.25
CA VAL A 673 17.75 -44.83 29.28
C VAL A 673 17.40 -44.10 30.59
N THR A 674 18.11 -43.02 30.90
CA THR A 674 17.95 -42.24 32.14
C THR A 674 17.37 -40.84 31.91
N ASP A 675 17.17 -40.44 30.66
CA ASP A 675 16.68 -39.12 30.26
C ASP A 675 15.54 -39.27 29.24
N SER A 676 14.31 -39.09 29.71
CA SER A 676 13.11 -39.22 28.88
C SER A 676 13.01 -38.14 27.79
N ALA A 677 13.60 -36.95 27.99
CA ALA A 677 13.59 -35.91 26.97
C ALA A 677 14.46 -36.34 25.77
N VAL A 678 15.63 -36.92 26.03
CA VAL A 678 16.50 -37.49 24.99
C VAL A 678 15.80 -38.62 24.23
N GLN A 679 15.13 -39.54 24.92
CA GLN A 679 14.38 -40.63 24.27
C GLN A 679 13.26 -40.09 23.35
N ILE A 680 12.49 -39.11 23.82
CA ILE A 680 11.42 -38.49 23.02
C ILE A 680 12.00 -37.76 21.80
N ASN A 681 13.06 -36.98 21.99
CA ASN A 681 13.73 -36.26 20.91
C ASN A 681 14.35 -37.20 19.88
N ALA A 682 14.91 -38.34 20.29
CA ALA A 682 15.41 -39.37 19.37
C ALA A 682 14.29 -39.94 18.49
N ARG A 683 13.10 -40.19 19.06
CA ARG A 683 11.93 -40.63 18.28
C ARG A 683 11.47 -39.55 17.31
N ASP A 684 11.33 -38.32 17.79
CA ASP A 684 10.86 -37.20 16.96
C ASP A 684 11.86 -36.93 15.80
N LEU A 685 13.16 -37.19 16.01
CA LEU A 685 14.20 -37.12 14.98
C LEU A 685 14.04 -38.23 13.91
N LEU A 686 13.70 -39.47 14.29
CA LEU A 686 13.41 -40.53 13.32
C LEU A 686 12.18 -40.22 12.48
N ASP A 687 11.12 -39.71 13.11
CA ASP A 687 9.91 -39.29 12.39
C ASP A 687 10.16 -38.10 11.46
N LEU A 688 11.09 -37.23 11.83
CA LEU A 688 11.54 -36.15 10.96
C LEU A 688 12.32 -36.68 9.77
N LEU A 689 13.33 -37.52 9.98
CA LEU A 689 14.11 -38.16 8.92
C LEU A 689 13.17 -38.84 7.92
N ARG A 690 12.18 -39.59 8.41
CA ARG A 690 11.14 -40.24 7.59
C ARG A 690 10.32 -39.24 6.75
N ARG A 691 9.88 -38.12 7.33
CA ARG A 691 9.09 -37.10 6.61
C ARG A 691 9.93 -36.35 5.58
N ALA A 692 11.13 -35.93 5.97
CA ALA A 692 12.06 -35.18 5.12
C ALA A 692 12.53 -36.00 3.91
N SER A 693 12.66 -37.32 4.04
CA SER A 693 12.96 -38.21 2.90
C SER A 693 11.84 -38.29 1.84
N ASN A 694 10.61 -37.90 2.17
CA ASN A 694 9.48 -37.97 1.23
C ASN A 694 9.13 -36.60 0.62
N LEU A 695 9.28 -35.52 1.39
CA LEU A 695 8.83 -34.18 1.01
C LEU A 695 9.98 -33.17 0.87
N GLY A 696 11.19 -33.52 1.31
CA GLY A 696 12.28 -32.58 1.49
C GLY A 696 12.03 -31.64 2.67
N THR A 697 12.87 -30.62 2.79
CA THR A 697 12.70 -29.43 3.63
C THR A 697 13.02 -28.19 2.79
N TRP A 698 12.86 -26.97 3.32
CA TRP A 698 13.04 -25.74 2.53
C TRP A 698 14.45 -25.63 1.91
N ASP A 699 15.47 -26.14 2.61
CA ASP A 699 16.89 -26.05 2.19
C ASP A 699 17.59 -27.41 1.97
N LEU A 700 16.91 -28.55 2.19
CA LEU A 700 17.44 -29.90 1.86
C LEU A 700 16.44 -30.65 0.98
N ARG A 701 16.91 -31.11 -0.17
CA ARG A 701 16.13 -31.95 -1.08
C ARG A 701 15.98 -33.38 -0.51
N PRO A 702 14.92 -34.12 -0.89
CA PRO A 702 14.75 -35.51 -0.45
C PRO A 702 16.00 -36.38 -0.64
N GLU A 703 16.75 -36.16 -1.73
CA GLU A 703 17.97 -36.91 -2.05
C GLU A 703 19.08 -36.67 -1.03
N GLU A 704 19.26 -35.43 -0.57
CA GLU A 704 20.30 -35.03 0.41
C GLU A 704 20.02 -35.62 1.79
N VAL A 705 18.75 -35.79 2.15
CA VAL A 705 18.35 -36.50 3.38
C VAL A 705 18.50 -38.02 3.23
N CYS A 706 18.37 -38.55 2.00
CA CYS A 706 18.55 -39.97 1.75
C CYS A 706 20.00 -40.44 1.97
N GLU A 707 20.99 -39.56 1.77
CA GLU A 707 22.40 -39.83 2.11
C GLU A 707 22.59 -40.18 3.59
N PHE A 708 21.73 -39.68 4.47
CA PHE A 708 21.77 -39.99 5.91
C PHE A 708 21.62 -41.49 6.20
N TYR A 709 20.86 -42.23 5.37
CA TYR A 709 20.65 -43.68 5.55
C TYR A 709 21.81 -44.53 5.04
N GLU A 710 22.76 -43.94 4.31
CA GLU A 710 24.02 -44.61 3.93
C GLU A 710 24.96 -44.81 5.12
N HIS A 711 24.56 -44.34 6.31
CA HIS A 711 25.30 -44.46 7.56
C HIS A 711 24.50 -45.22 8.63
N PRO A 712 24.39 -46.56 8.52
CA PRO A 712 23.55 -47.38 9.39
C PRO A 712 23.85 -47.23 10.89
N THR A 713 25.11 -46.99 11.25
CA THR A 713 25.53 -46.82 12.65
C THR A 713 24.85 -45.64 13.33
N LEU A 714 24.65 -44.52 12.60
CA LEU A 714 23.98 -43.33 13.14
C LEU A 714 22.49 -43.59 13.35
N ILE A 715 21.82 -44.19 12.35
CA ILE A 715 20.41 -44.56 12.44
C ILE A 715 20.17 -45.54 13.59
N VAL A 716 21.05 -46.53 13.76
CA VAL A 716 20.96 -47.50 14.86
C VAL A 716 21.15 -46.83 16.22
N ALA A 717 22.03 -45.85 16.35
CA ALA A 717 22.19 -45.08 17.59
C ALA A 717 20.92 -44.29 17.94
N ILE A 718 20.31 -43.61 16.95
CA ILE A 718 19.04 -42.88 17.15
C ILE A 718 17.91 -43.85 17.47
N TRP A 719 17.83 -44.99 16.76
CA TRP A 719 16.85 -46.05 17.00
C TRP A 719 16.93 -46.56 18.44
N ASN A 720 18.12 -46.97 18.89
CA ASN A 720 18.34 -47.49 20.24
C ASN A 720 17.96 -46.46 21.32
N ALA A 721 18.25 -45.18 21.09
CA ALA A 721 17.82 -44.12 21.98
C ALA A 721 16.29 -43.95 22.02
N ALA A 722 15.61 -44.03 20.87
CA ALA A 722 14.15 -43.92 20.78
C ALA A 722 13.41 -45.05 21.51
N ILE A 723 14.02 -46.24 21.61
CA ILE A 723 13.47 -47.42 22.30
C ILE A 723 14.17 -47.72 23.63
N ALA A 724 14.87 -46.76 24.22
CA ALA A 724 15.69 -46.98 25.42
C ALA A 724 14.88 -47.47 26.63
N THR A 725 13.63 -47.00 26.77
CA THR A 725 12.66 -47.46 27.79
C THR A 725 11.27 -47.69 27.18
N GLU A 726 10.38 -48.33 27.93
CA GLU A 726 9.04 -48.71 27.45
C GLU A 726 8.19 -47.49 27.07
N LEU A 727 7.60 -47.54 25.86
CA LEU A 727 6.73 -46.48 25.33
C LEU A 727 5.27 -46.70 25.71
N GLN A 728 4.50 -45.60 25.76
CA GLN A 728 3.05 -45.68 25.90
C GLN A 728 2.43 -46.49 24.75
N TYR A 729 1.47 -47.36 25.07
CA TYR A 729 0.77 -48.26 24.13
C TYR A 729 0.39 -47.63 22.77
N ARG A 730 -0.13 -46.39 22.77
CA ARG A 730 -0.54 -45.67 21.54
C ARG A 730 0.60 -45.40 20.56
N ARG A 731 1.86 -45.42 21.02
CA ARG A 731 3.05 -45.14 20.21
C ARG A 731 3.68 -46.40 19.62
N LEU A 732 3.31 -47.59 20.10
CA LEU A 732 3.92 -48.85 19.66
C LEU A 732 3.72 -49.09 18.15
N LYS A 733 2.52 -48.86 17.62
CA LYS A 733 2.20 -49.02 16.19
C LYS A 733 3.04 -48.10 15.31
N GLU A 734 3.11 -46.82 15.66
CA GLU A 734 3.89 -45.81 14.94
C GLU A 734 5.38 -46.15 14.95
N THR A 735 5.94 -46.53 16.11
CA THR A 735 7.34 -46.95 16.22
C THR A 735 7.66 -48.20 15.40
N ARG A 736 6.75 -49.17 15.30
CA ARG A 736 6.90 -50.34 14.40
C ARG A 736 6.92 -49.91 12.92
N GLN A 737 6.06 -48.98 12.52
CA GLN A 737 6.04 -48.46 11.15
C GLN A 737 7.33 -47.71 10.81
N VAL A 738 7.90 -46.96 11.76
CA VAL A 738 9.21 -46.32 11.59
C VAL A 738 10.29 -47.37 11.37
N ARG A 739 10.28 -48.48 12.11
CA ARG A 739 11.23 -49.60 11.91
C ARG A 739 11.16 -50.19 10.50
N GLU A 740 9.97 -50.51 10.02
CA GLU A 740 9.77 -51.03 8.66
C GLU A 740 10.23 -50.04 7.59
N PHE A 741 9.98 -48.75 7.83
CA PHE A 741 10.49 -47.70 6.96
C PHE A 741 12.04 -47.68 6.94
N LEU A 742 12.70 -47.74 8.09
CA LEU A 742 14.18 -47.79 8.17
C LEU A 742 14.74 -49.03 7.44
N ILE A 743 14.08 -50.19 7.57
CA ILE A 743 14.45 -51.41 6.84
C ILE A 743 14.30 -51.20 5.34
N SER A 744 13.22 -50.56 4.88
CA SER A 744 13.02 -50.27 3.45
C SER A 744 14.05 -49.29 2.88
N LYS A 745 14.72 -48.50 3.74
CA LYS A 745 15.86 -47.64 3.39
C LYS A 745 17.23 -48.34 3.45
N GLY A 746 17.27 -49.65 3.68
CA GLY A 746 18.49 -50.46 3.62
C GLY A 746 19.21 -50.65 4.96
N ILE A 747 18.59 -50.26 6.08
CA ILE A 747 19.15 -50.48 7.42
C ILE A 747 18.95 -51.94 7.83
N PRO A 748 20.01 -52.67 8.27
CA PRO A 748 19.89 -54.09 8.60
C PRO A 748 18.91 -54.36 9.74
N ALA A 749 17.94 -55.25 9.50
CA ALA A 749 16.87 -55.54 10.46
C ALA A 749 17.38 -56.16 11.78
N ASP A 750 18.52 -56.84 11.74
CA ASP A 750 19.22 -57.42 12.89
C ASP A 750 19.88 -56.36 13.79
N GLN A 751 20.16 -55.16 13.26
CA GLN A 751 20.70 -54.03 14.02
C GLN A 751 19.62 -53.13 14.61
N LEU A 752 18.37 -53.22 14.14
CA LEU A 752 17.21 -52.50 14.67
C LEU A 752 16.48 -53.35 15.71
N ALA A 753 17.02 -53.35 16.94
CA ALA A 753 16.49 -54.13 18.06
C ALA A 753 15.00 -53.87 18.29
N ILE A 754 14.24 -54.93 18.62
CA ILE A 754 12.81 -54.84 18.92
C ILE A 754 12.53 -55.49 20.29
N PRO A 755 12.39 -54.69 21.36
CA PRO A 755 12.11 -55.21 22.69
C PRO A 755 10.75 -55.91 22.75
N GLU A 756 10.58 -56.86 23.70
CA GLU A 756 9.32 -57.61 23.85
C GLU A 756 8.10 -56.69 24.02
N TRP A 757 8.24 -55.60 24.78
CA TRP A 757 7.17 -54.62 24.99
C TRP A 757 6.76 -53.88 23.69
N LEU A 758 7.64 -53.79 22.69
CA LEU A 758 7.34 -53.19 21.39
C LEU A 758 6.60 -54.15 20.44
N MET A 759 6.64 -55.45 20.74
CA MET A 759 5.93 -56.50 20.00
C MET A 759 4.47 -56.66 20.45
N VAL A 760 4.09 -56.08 21.59
CA VAL A 760 2.73 -56.18 22.14
C VAL A 760 1.69 -55.63 21.14
N GLY A 761 0.70 -56.46 20.79
CA GLY A 761 -0.40 -56.12 19.88
C GLY A 761 -0.16 -56.34 18.38
N SER A 762 1.00 -56.87 17.95
CA SER A 762 1.29 -57.16 16.53
C SER A 762 0.40 -58.26 15.93
N GLU A 763 -0.07 -59.21 16.74
CA GLU A 763 -0.91 -60.34 16.31
C GLU A 763 -2.41 -59.98 16.19
N THR A 764 -2.89 -58.96 16.91
CA THR A 764 -4.29 -58.52 16.88
C THR A 764 -4.60 -57.50 15.78
N GLU A 765 -3.60 -56.88 15.15
CA GLU A 765 -3.79 -55.82 14.14
C GLU A 765 -3.96 -56.33 12.70
N GLN A 766 -3.72 -57.61 12.41
CA GLN A 766 -4.08 -58.22 11.10
C GLN A 766 -5.59 -58.44 10.92
N ALA A 767 -6.41 -58.22 11.94
CA ALA A 767 -7.83 -58.52 11.94
C ALA A 767 -8.77 -57.30 11.78
N SER A 768 -8.25 -56.09 11.54
CA SER A 768 -9.08 -54.88 11.43
C SER A 768 -8.63 -53.92 10.34
N GLU A 769 -8.78 -54.31 9.06
CA GLU A 769 -8.94 -53.36 7.95
C GLU A 769 -10.38 -53.50 7.42
N PRO A 770 -11.22 -52.44 7.45
CA PRO A 770 -12.45 -52.42 6.68
C PRO A 770 -12.13 -52.21 5.18
N PRO A 771 -12.97 -52.72 4.26
CA PRO A 771 -12.65 -52.72 2.84
C PRO A 771 -12.56 -51.28 2.30
N THR A 772 -11.50 -51.03 1.54
CA THR A 772 -11.23 -49.79 0.82
C THR A 772 -12.29 -49.57 -0.26
N GLU A 773 -13.19 -48.62 -0.05
CA GLU A 773 -13.89 -47.95 -1.16
C GLU A 773 -12.94 -46.94 -1.80
N ALA A 774 -12.78 -47.07 -3.12
CA ALA A 774 -11.93 -46.22 -3.94
C ALA A 774 -12.57 -44.85 -4.20
N VAL A 775 -11.84 -43.77 -3.90
CA VAL A 775 -11.87 -42.49 -4.63
C VAL A 775 -10.46 -41.93 -4.71
#